data_AF-A0A6C0SGC5-F1
#
_entry.id   AF-A0A6C0SGC5-F1
#
_cell.length_a   1.000
_cell.length_b   1.000
_cell.length_c   1.000
_cell.angle_alpha   90.00
_cell.angle_beta   90.00
_cell.angle_gamma   90.00
#
_symmetry.space_group_name_H-M   'P 1'
#
loop_
_entity.id
_entity.type
_entity.pdbx_description
1 polymer ?
#
loop_
_entity_poly.entity_id
_entity_poly.type
_entity_poly.pdbx_seq_one_letter_code
_entity_poly.pdbx_strand_id
1 'polypeptide(L)'
;DGLFISNGPGDPIMCQEIIKQIQIVINNELIKPIFGICLGHQLLSMAIGCKTFKMKYGNRGHNLPCIHHGTDRCFMTSQNHGYAVDTKTLPNNWEPLFTNANDMTNEGIIHTEKPYFSVQFHPEHTAGPQDLEFLFDIFLDSVKENLSALTKKSTSIKTKLIEYLTYIPKINSILGSGGLSIGQAGEFDYSGSQAIKALKEEKIQTILINPNIATVQTSKGLADKVYFLPLTPDYVEQVIKSERPNGVLLTFGGQTALNCGVELERAGIFKRYNIKILGTPIESIIETEDRKIFAKRINEIGEKVAPSVAVYSINEALDAANLLGYPVMARAAFSLGGLGSGFANNKDELTILAKQSLAYSNQLIIDKSLKGWKEVEYEVVRDSYDNCITVCNMENLDPLGIHTGESIVVAPSQTLTNKEYNILRTTAIKVIKHFGIIGECNIQYALNPLSEEYYIIEVNSRLSRSSALASKATGYPLAYVAAKLSLGIKLIDIKNSVTGITTACFEPSLDYCVVKIPRWDLSKFIRVSKNIGSSMKSVGEVMAIGRKFEETFQKALRMVDETVLGFDPYIKDVKENELIQPTDKRTFVVAAALKSNYSIKKLNELTKIDSWFLNKMKNIIDLLNLLELHGNPLTYELLLKAKQYGFSDRQIAVAIKSTELAVRQQREENHITPFIKQIDTVAGKY
;
A
#
# COMPACT_ATOMS: atom_id res chain seq x y z
N ASP A 1 29.33 -27.33 13.38
CA ASP A 1 29.23 -27.08 11.92
C ASP A 1 29.27 -25.61 11.58
N GLY A 2 28.37 -24.79 12.15
CA GLY A 2 28.49 -23.32 12.18
C GLY A 2 28.30 -22.78 13.60
N LEU A 3 28.60 -21.50 13.81
CA LEU A 3 28.29 -20.74 15.02
C LEU A 3 27.28 -19.64 14.68
N PHE A 4 26.13 -19.68 15.31
CA PHE A 4 25.13 -18.62 15.22
C PHE A 4 25.08 -17.85 16.54
N ILE A 5 25.15 -16.53 16.48
CA ILE A 5 25.11 -15.65 17.65
C ILE A 5 23.82 -14.84 17.57
N SER A 6 22.86 -15.19 18.42
CA SER A 6 21.53 -14.61 18.41
C SER A 6 21.52 -13.15 18.89
N ASN A 7 20.38 -12.51 18.70
CA ASN A 7 20.04 -11.23 19.30
C ASN A 7 19.95 -11.31 20.85
N GLY A 8 19.82 -10.14 21.49
CA GLY A 8 19.62 -10.01 22.93
C GLY A 8 19.59 -8.54 23.39
N PRO A 9 19.22 -8.29 24.67
CA PRO A 9 19.22 -6.95 25.24
C PRO A 9 20.56 -6.58 25.86
N GLY A 10 20.76 -5.29 26.13
CA GLY A 10 21.82 -4.78 26.99
C GLY A 10 22.99 -4.12 26.26
N ASP A 11 23.98 -3.74 27.05
CA ASP A 11 25.24 -3.16 26.56
C ASP A 11 26.19 -4.31 26.21
N PRO A 12 26.66 -4.42 24.94
CA PRO A 12 27.54 -5.51 24.53
C PRO A 12 28.87 -5.54 25.32
N ILE A 13 29.29 -4.41 25.91
CA ILE A 13 30.50 -4.35 26.76
C ILE A 13 30.35 -5.21 28.01
N MET A 14 29.13 -5.46 28.49
CA MET A 14 28.91 -6.31 29.68
C MET A 14 29.11 -7.80 29.38
N CYS A 15 29.19 -8.21 28.12
CA CYS A 15 29.30 -9.60 27.69
C CYS A 15 30.76 -10.05 27.46
N GLN A 16 31.72 -9.57 28.27
CA GLN A 16 33.16 -9.82 28.07
C GLN A 16 33.53 -11.30 27.97
N GLU A 17 32.89 -12.16 28.77
CA GLU A 17 33.15 -13.60 28.73
C GLU A 17 32.77 -14.21 27.38
N ILE A 18 31.60 -13.83 26.84
CA ILE A 18 31.12 -14.30 25.53
C ILE A 18 32.04 -13.78 24.42
N ILE A 19 32.46 -12.52 24.49
CA ILE A 19 33.39 -11.91 23.53
C ILE A 19 34.70 -12.72 23.47
N LYS A 20 35.25 -13.12 24.63
CA LYS A 20 36.46 -13.98 24.69
C LYS A 20 36.22 -15.35 24.06
N GLN A 21 35.05 -15.97 24.26
CA GLN A 21 34.72 -17.24 23.62
C GLN A 21 34.62 -17.10 22.09
N ILE A 22 34.02 -16.01 21.59
CA ILE A 22 33.96 -15.74 20.15
C ILE A 22 35.37 -15.55 19.58
N GLN A 23 36.26 -14.84 20.29
CA GLN A 23 37.67 -14.68 19.89
C GLN A 23 38.39 -16.04 19.74
N ILE A 24 38.17 -16.98 20.66
CA ILE A 24 38.72 -18.32 20.58
C ILE A 24 38.24 -19.04 19.30
N VAL A 25 36.96 -18.87 18.94
CA VAL A 25 36.41 -19.49 17.71
C VAL A 25 36.98 -18.86 16.44
N ILE A 26 37.12 -17.53 16.38
CA ILE A 26 37.65 -16.81 15.21
C ILE A 26 39.12 -17.15 14.95
N ASN A 27 39.89 -17.36 16.02
CA ASN A 27 41.31 -17.65 15.97
C ASN A 27 41.63 -19.15 15.89
N ASN A 28 40.62 -20.01 15.83
CA ASN A 28 40.80 -21.46 15.70
C ASN A 28 41.33 -21.81 14.30
N GLU A 29 42.16 -22.86 14.21
CA GLU A 29 42.62 -23.43 12.94
C GLU A 29 41.45 -24.00 12.12
N LEU A 30 40.49 -24.63 12.81
CA LEU A 30 39.28 -25.16 12.17
C LEU A 30 38.26 -24.03 11.96
N ILE A 31 38.18 -23.55 10.72
CA ILE A 31 37.20 -22.54 10.30
C ILE A 31 35.78 -23.09 10.43
N LYS A 32 34.91 -22.34 11.13
CA LYS A 32 33.46 -22.60 11.22
C LYS A 32 32.72 -21.35 10.75
N PRO A 33 31.76 -21.41 9.83
CA PRO A 33 30.94 -20.25 9.47
C PRO A 33 30.32 -19.59 10.69
N ILE A 34 30.33 -18.25 10.72
CA ILE A 34 29.79 -17.45 11.82
C ILE A 34 28.73 -16.49 11.28
N PHE A 35 27.55 -16.49 11.89
CA PHE A 35 26.51 -15.51 11.62
C PHE A 35 26.01 -14.87 12.92
N GLY A 36 26.13 -13.54 13.04
CA GLY A 36 25.65 -12.78 14.20
C GLY A 36 24.47 -11.87 13.86
N ILE A 37 23.48 -11.78 14.75
CA ILE A 37 22.30 -10.92 14.60
C ILE A 37 22.17 -9.95 15.77
N CYS A 38 21.98 -8.66 15.50
CA CYS A 38 21.73 -7.60 16.48
C CYS A 38 22.80 -7.55 17.59
N LEU A 39 22.53 -8.04 18.81
CA LEU A 39 23.55 -8.19 19.84
C LEU A 39 24.69 -9.10 19.35
N GLY A 40 24.39 -10.19 18.65
CA GLY A 40 25.41 -11.06 18.08
C GLY A 40 26.30 -10.37 17.05
N HIS A 41 25.78 -9.39 16.30
CA HIS A 41 26.58 -8.51 15.44
C HIS A 41 27.54 -7.64 16.25
N GLN A 42 27.06 -7.05 17.35
CA GLN A 42 27.88 -6.24 18.25
C GLN A 42 28.97 -7.07 18.94
N LEU A 43 28.63 -8.26 19.43
CA LEU A 43 29.59 -9.17 20.08
C LEU A 43 30.65 -9.69 19.12
N LEU A 44 30.26 -10.06 17.89
CA LEU A 44 31.21 -10.43 16.85
C LEU A 44 32.16 -9.28 16.51
N SER A 45 31.61 -8.06 16.37
CA SER A 45 32.39 -6.86 16.07
C SER A 45 33.38 -6.54 17.21
N MET A 46 32.96 -6.66 18.46
CA MET A 46 33.85 -6.46 19.61
C MET A 46 34.92 -7.55 19.70
N ALA A 47 34.60 -8.80 19.36
CA ALA A 47 35.56 -9.90 19.35
C ALA A 47 36.73 -9.63 18.37
N ILE A 48 36.45 -8.98 17.24
CA ILE A 48 37.48 -8.58 16.27
C ILE A 48 38.14 -7.23 16.58
N GLY A 49 37.84 -6.61 17.72
CA GLY A 49 38.48 -5.38 18.20
C GLY A 49 37.73 -4.08 17.90
N CYS A 50 36.50 -4.13 17.38
CA CYS A 50 35.71 -2.92 17.17
C CYS A 50 35.19 -2.35 18.49
N LYS A 51 34.93 -1.05 18.50
CA LYS A 51 34.22 -0.36 19.59
C LYS A 51 32.72 -0.31 19.30
N THR A 52 31.94 -0.29 20.36
CA THR A 52 30.50 0.00 20.31
C THR A 52 30.20 1.28 21.07
N PHE A 53 29.11 1.94 20.71
CA PHE A 53 28.66 3.16 21.39
C PHE A 53 27.14 3.15 21.57
N LYS A 54 26.67 3.83 22.62
CA LYS A 54 25.25 4.03 22.87
C LYS A 54 24.73 5.11 21.94
N MET A 55 23.68 4.79 21.19
CA MET A 55 23.05 5.73 20.28
C MET A 55 22.22 6.76 21.06
N LYS A 56 22.17 8.00 20.56
CA LYS A 56 21.27 9.03 21.12
C LYS A 56 19.81 8.62 20.92
N TYR A 57 19.49 8.17 19.71
CA TYR A 57 18.21 7.57 19.34
C TYR A 57 18.50 6.18 18.81
N GLY A 58 17.97 5.16 19.49
CA GLY A 58 18.11 3.77 19.03
C GLY A 58 17.22 3.51 17.83
N ASN A 59 17.66 2.62 16.94
CA ASN A 59 16.87 2.19 15.80
C ASN A 59 15.85 1.12 16.23
N ARG A 60 14.58 1.53 16.20
CA ARG A 60 13.42 0.74 16.61
C ARG A 60 12.28 0.92 15.62
N GLY A 61 11.93 -0.13 14.88
CA GLY A 61 10.86 -0.09 13.90
C GLY A 61 10.99 -1.17 12.83
N HIS A 62 9.98 -1.27 11.98
CA HIS A 62 9.91 -2.26 10.89
C HIS A 62 10.21 -1.65 9.50
N ASN A 63 10.51 -0.35 9.46
CA ASN A 63 10.62 0.44 8.24
C ASN A 63 12.02 1.06 8.05
N LEU A 64 13.05 0.36 8.52
CA LEU A 64 14.40 0.92 8.56
C LEU A 64 15.20 0.55 7.30
N PRO A 65 15.58 1.53 6.46
CA PRO A 65 16.33 1.28 5.24
C PRO A 65 17.78 0.91 5.51
N CYS A 66 18.20 -0.25 5.02
CA CYS A 66 19.59 -0.69 5.03
C CYS A 66 20.11 -0.80 3.60
N ILE A 67 21.20 -0.09 3.31
CA ILE A 67 21.90 -0.16 2.02
C ILE A 67 22.96 -1.26 2.11
N HIS A 68 22.94 -2.20 1.16
CA HIS A 68 23.94 -3.24 1.01
C HIS A 68 25.17 -2.72 0.26
N HIS A 69 26.34 -2.83 0.89
CA HIS A 69 27.62 -2.47 0.28
C HIS A 69 27.99 -3.44 -0.85
N GLY A 70 28.43 -2.91 -1.98
CA GLY A 70 28.79 -3.67 -3.17
C GLY A 70 27.69 -3.79 -4.23
N THR A 71 26.43 -3.49 -3.89
CA THR A 71 25.31 -3.50 -4.87
C THR A 71 24.46 -2.23 -4.87
N ASP A 72 24.60 -1.36 -3.86
CA ASP A 72 23.77 -0.17 -3.62
C ASP A 72 22.26 -0.44 -3.48
N ARG A 73 21.87 -1.70 -3.29
CA ARG A 73 20.48 -2.07 -3.03
C ARG A 73 20.07 -1.72 -1.62
N CYS A 74 18.83 -1.26 -1.47
CA CYS A 74 18.23 -0.91 -0.19
C CYS A 74 17.10 -1.87 0.15
N PHE A 75 17.06 -2.28 1.42
CA PHE A 75 16.09 -3.23 1.96
C PHE A 75 15.43 -2.66 3.20
N MET A 76 14.14 -2.96 3.41
CA MET A 76 13.47 -2.62 4.66
C MET A 76 13.80 -3.66 5.71
N THR A 77 14.11 -3.19 6.91
CA THR A 77 14.55 -4.06 8.00
C THR A 77 13.78 -3.79 9.29
N SER A 78 13.59 -4.86 10.06
CA SER A 78 13.13 -4.80 11.44
C SER A 78 14.32 -4.64 12.37
N GLN A 79 14.31 -3.60 13.22
CA GLN A 79 15.38 -3.36 14.17
C GLN A 79 14.84 -3.00 15.55
N ASN A 80 15.60 -3.36 16.59
CA ASN A 80 15.33 -2.97 17.96
C ASN A 80 16.62 -2.93 18.80
N HIS A 81 17.48 -1.93 18.56
CA HIS A 81 18.73 -1.76 19.30
C HIS A 81 18.99 -0.31 19.72
N GLY A 82 19.82 -0.14 20.75
CA GLY A 82 20.24 1.18 21.26
C GLY A 82 21.75 1.39 21.26
N TYR A 83 22.50 0.42 20.75
CA TYR A 83 23.96 0.44 20.62
C TYR A 83 24.32 0.14 19.17
N ALA A 84 25.41 0.71 18.67
CA ALA A 84 25.90 0.49 17.32
C ALA A 84 27.41 0.28 17.31
N VAL A 85 27.92 -0.31 16.23
CA VAL A 85 29.35 -0.56 16.00
C VAL A 85 30.00 0.63 15.31
N ASP A 86 31.18 1.04 15.79
CA ASP A 86 32.00 2.08 15.15
C ASP A 86 32.86 1.49 14.04
N THR A 87 32.47 1.72 12.79
CA THR A 87 33.18 1.19 11.60
C THR A 87 34.59 1.74 11.44
N LYS A 88 34.95 2.85 12.08
CA LYS A 88 36.34 3.38 12.06
C LYS A 88 37.32 2.47 12.79
N THR A 89 36.80 1.54 13.59
CA THR A 89 37.60 0.57 14.36
C THR A 89 37.64 -0.82 13.72
N LEU A 90 37.11 -0.97 12.49
CA LEU A 90 37.17 -2.23 11.76
C LEU A 90 38.62 -2.59 11.36
N PRO A 91 39.05 -3.84 11.59
CA PRO A 91 40.32 -4.34 11.06
C PRO A 91 40.31 -4.44 9.52
N ASN A 92 41.49 -4.40 8.89
CA ASN A 92 41.64 -4.38 7.42
C ASN A 92 41.05 -5.57 6.67
N ASN A 93 40.85 -6.72 7.34
CA ASN A 93 40.25 -7.93 6.76
C ASN A 93 38.72 -7.99 6.95
N TRP A 94 38.10 -6.90 7.41
CA TRP A 94 36.67 -6.75 7.58
C TRP A 94 36.16 -5.51 6.89
N GLU A 95 34.93 -5.58 6.41
CA GLU A 95 34.27 -4.49 5.71
C GLU A 95 32.84 -4.31 6.24
N PRO A 96 32.28 -3.09 6.21
CA PRO A 96 30.85 -2.88 6.38
C PRO A 96 30.07 -3.66 5.32
N LEU A 97 29.04 -4.40 5.75
CA LEU A 97 28.15 -5.14 4.87
C LEU A 97 26.87 -4.34 4.58
N PHE A 98 26.29 -3.73 5.61
CA PHE A 98 25.11 -2.86 5.49
C PHE A 98 25.32 -1.55 6.23
N THR A 99 24.65 -0.49 5.77
CA THR A 99 24.58 0.82 6.43
C THR A 99 23.16 1.36 6.41
N ASN A 100 22.74 1.96 7.51
CA ASN A 100 21.44 2.61 7.62
C ASN A 100 21.38 3.83 6.69
N ALA A 101 20.37 3.91 5.82
CA ALA A 101 20.28 5.02 4.86
C ALA A 101 19.93 6.37 5.51
N ASN A 102 19.42 6.37 6.75
CA ASN A 102 18.95 7.59 7.41
C ASN A 102 19.99 8.21 8.36
N ASP A 103 20.68 7.40 9.15
CA ASP A 103 21.61 7.87 10.18
C ASP A 103 23.07 7.44 9.96
N MET A 104 23.32 6.69 8.88
CA MET A 104 24.64 6.18 8.49
C MET A 104 25.31 5.23 9.50
N THR A 105 24.57 4.74 10.49
CA THR A 105 25.12 3.74 11.43
C THR A 105 25.35 2.39 10.75
N ASN A 106 26.25 1.60 11.33
CA ASN A 106 26.57 0.27 10.80
C ASN A 106 25.41 -0.70 11.02
N GLU A 107 25.08 -1.43 9.96
CA GLU A 107 23.98 -2.39 9.97
C GLU A 107 24.45 -3.83 9.69
N GLY A 108 25.76 -4.03 9.61
CA GLY A 108 26.36 -5.33 9.38
C GLY A 108 27.82 -5.24 8.98
N ILE A 109 28.56 -6.34 9.18
CA ILE A 109 29.96 -6.49 8.81
C ILE A 109 30.21 -7.84 8.17
N ILE A 110 31.25 -7.94 7.34
CA ILE A 110 31.64 -9.17 6.66
C ILE A 110 33.15 -9.28 6.61
N HIS A 111 33.66 -10.51 6.76
CA HIS A 111 35.07 -10.80 6.54
C HIS A 111 35.35 -10.92 5.03
N THR A 112 36.48 -10.40 4.57
CA THR A 112 36.85 -10.39 3.13
C THR A 112 36.94 -11.80 2.53
N GLU A 113 37.55 -12.75 3.26
CA GLU A 113 37.76 -14.13 2.80
C GLU A 113 36.99 -15.21 3.59
N LYS A 114 37.01 -15.16 4.93
CA LYS A 114 36.44 -16.19 5.80
C LYS A 114 34.90 -16.15 5.82
N PRO A 115 34.23 -17.28 6.14
CA PRO A 115 32.76 -17.37 6.13
C PRO A 115 32.13 -16.72 7.38
N TYR A 116 32.49 -15.48 7.69
CA TYR A 116 32.01 -14.74 8.85
C TYR A 116 31.28 -13.48 8.40
N PHE A 117 30.05 -13.31 8.87
CA PHE A 117 29.29 -12.08 8.66
C PHE A 117 28.31 -11.85 9.80
N SER A 118 27.80 -10.64 9.90
CA SER A 118 26.75 -10.31 10.86
C SER A 118 25.93 -9.13 10.40
N VAL A 119 24.71 -9.01 10.95
CA VAL A 119 23.77 -7.92 10.67
C VAL A 119 23.20 -7.37 11.96
N GLN A 120 23.00 -6.06 12.02
CA GLN A 120 22.50 -5.37 13.21
C GLN A 120 20.96 -5.44 13.32
N PHE A 121 20.27 -5.64 12.19
CA PHE A 121 18.83 -5.86 12.09
C PHE A 121 18.43 -7.33 12.28
N HIS A 122 17.13 -7.61 12.27
CA HIS A 122 16.53 -8.92 12.54
C HIS A 122 15.94 -9.56 11.26
N PRO A 123 16.73 -10.32 10.48
CA PRO A 123 16.24 -11.03 9.29
C PRO A 123 15.24 -12.16 9.63
N GLU A 124 15.11 -12.58 10.89
CA GLU A 124 14.08 -13.48 11.38
C GLU A 124 12.67 -12.83 11.51
N HIS A 125 12.61 -11.50 11.36
CA HIS A 125 11.44 -10.69 11.01
C HIS A 125 10.11 -10.86 11.77
N THR A 126 10.06 -11.32 13.01
CA THR A 126 8.77 -11.52 13.72
C THR A 126 8.59 -10.51 14.87
N ALA A 127 8.12 -9.27 14.63
CA ALA A 127 7.45 -8.71 13.46
C ALA A 127 8.36 -7.91 12.49
N GLY A 128 7.87 -7.67 11.26
CA GLY A 128 8.53 -6.85 10.24
C GLY A 128 8.67 -7.49 8.86
N PRO A 129 9.36 -6.80 7.93
CA PRO A 129 9.52 -7.22 6.53
C PRO A 129 10.43 -8.44 6.40
N GLN A 130 10.13 -9.30 5.42
CA GLN A 130 10.84 -10.56 5.17
C GLN A 130 11.98 -10.43 4.13
N ASP A 131 12.36 -9.20 3.80
CA ASP A 131 13.17 -8.85 2.63
C ASP A 131 14.58 -9.46 2.63
N LEU A 132 15.09 -9.88 3.80
CA LEU A 132 16.46 -10.38 4.01
C LEU A 132 16.51 -11.77 4.68
N GLU A 133 15.44 -12.56 4.63
CA GLU A 133 15.42 -13.93 5.21
C GLU A 133 16.45 -14.86 4.56
N PHE A 134 16.78 -14.64 3.27
CA PHE A 134 17.78 -15.42 2.53
C PHE A 134 19.19 -15.39 3.17
N LEU A 135 19.47 -14.46 4.09
CA LEU A 135 20.71 -14.47 4.86
C LEU A 135 20.89 -15.76 5.67
N PHE A 136 19.80 -16.39 6.10
CA PHE A 136 19.84 -17.72 6.71
C PHE A 136 20.25 -18.80 5.69
N ASP A 137 19.73 -18.75 4.46
CA ASP A 137 20.12 -19.68 3.40
C ASP A 137 21.62 -19.57 3.10
N ILE A 138 22.14 -18.34 2.97
CA ILE A 138 23.58 -18.08 2.76
C ILE A 138 24.43 -18.66 3.89
N PHE A 139 23.98 -18.52 5.15
CA PHE A 139 24.66 -19.10 6.30
C PHE A 139 24.64 -20.64 6.26
N LEU A 140 23.48 -21.24 6.01
CA LEU A 140 23.32 -22.69 5.96
C LEU A 140 24.11 -23.32 4.81
N ASP A 141 24.13 -22.69 3.64
CA ASP A 141 24.91 -23.16 2.50
C ASP A 141 26.41 -23.07 2.78
N SER A 142 26.85 -22.03 3.48
CA SER A 142 28.25 -21.92 3.94
C SER A 142 28.61 -23.03 4.94
N VAL A 143 27.68 -23.44 5.81
CA VAL A 143 27.88 -24.58 6.73
C VAL A 143 27.98 -25.90 5.96
N LYS A 144 27.07 -26.17 5.02
CA LYS A 144 27.10 -27.39 4.18
C LYS A 144 28.39 -27.47 3.37
N GLU A 145 28.81 -26.37 2.77
CA GLU A 145 30.05 -26.31 2.01
C GLU A 145 31.26 -26.60 2.89
N ASN A 146 31.36 -25.97 4.06
CA ASN A 146 32.47 -26.19 4.99
C ASN A 146 32.57 -27.65 5.48
N LEU A 147 31.43 -28.34 5.64
CA LEU A 147 31.40 -29.77 5.95
C LEU A 147 31.84 -30.64 4.77
N SER A 148 31.56 -30.22 3.53
CA SER A 148 31.92 -30.94 2.30
C SER A 148 33.34 -30.63 1.78
N ALA A 149 33.98 -29.57 2.27
CA ALA A 149 35.17 -28.93 1.71
C ALA A 149 36.50 -29.71 1.87
N LEU A 150 36.46 -31.04 1.97
CA LEU A 150 37.65 -31.86 1.72
C LEU A 150 38.03 -31.91 0.22
N THR A 151 37.25 -31.33 -0.72
CA THR A 151 37.50 -31.51 -2.18
C THR A 151 37.29 -30.33 -3.15
N LYS A 152 36.82 -29.12 -2.79
CA LYS A 152 36.70 -27.98 -3.74
C LYS A 152 36.95 -26.61 -3.11
N LYS A 153 37.50 -25.68 -3.91
CA LYS A 153 37.73 -24.26 -3.57
C LYS A 153 36.38 -23.55 -3.41
N SER A 154 35.99 -23.24 -2.18
CA SER A 154 34.72 -22.55 -1.86
C SER A 154 34.83 -21.04 -2.16
N THR A 155 33.79 -20.47 -2.77
CA THR A 155 33.65 -19.04 -3.05
C THR A 155 33.34 -18.29 -1.74
N SER A 156 33.94 -17.12 -1.51
CA SER A 156 33.72 -16.38 -0.25
C SER A 156 32.25 -15.97 -0.08
N ILE A 157 31.77 -15.87 1.17
CA ILE A 157 30.39 -15.43 1.47
C ILE A 157 30.11 -14.05 0.86
N LYS A 158 31.09 -13.14 0.88
CA LYS A 158 30.99 -11.82 0.25
C LYS A 158 30.63 -11.93 -1.23
N THR A 159 31.34 -12.79 -1.96
CA THR A 159 31.10 -12.98 -3.39
C THR A 159 29.72 -13.56 -3.64
N LYS A 160 29.28 -14.55 -2.84
CA LYS A 160 27.92 -15.11 -2.93
C LYS A 160 26.83 -14.08 -2.67
N LEU A 161 26.99 -13.24 -1.64
CA LEU A 161 26.04 -12.17 -1.32
C LEU A 161 25.97 -11.14 -2.45
N ILE A 162 27.12 -10.72 -2.99
CA ILE A 162 27.17 -9.81 -4.13
C ILE A 162 26.47 -10.46 -5.34
N GLU A 163 26.81 -11.69 -5.70
CA GLU A 163 26.18 -12.39 -6.83
C GLU A 163 24.67 -12.54 -6.66
N TYR A 164 24.21 -12.91 -5.46
CA TYR A 164 22.79 -13.07 -5.13
C TYR A 164 22.03 -11.74 -5.21
N LEU A 165 22.65 -10.65 -4.73
CA LEU A 165 22.00 -9.35 -4.64
C LEU A 165 22.18 -8.49 -5.89
N THR A 166 23.18 -8.75 -6.73
CA THR A 166 23.49 -7.93 -7.91
C THR A 166 22.30 -7.83 -8.84
N TYR A 167 21.98 -6.60 -9.22
CA TYR A 167 20.96 -6.30 -10.21
C TYR A 167 21.53 -5.33 -11.25
N ILE A 168 21.40 -5.67 -12.53
CA ILE A 168 21.83 -4.81 -13.63
C ILE A 168 20.62 -3.99 -14.10
N PRO A 169 20.61 -2.67 -13.89
CA PRO A 169 19.46 -1.84 -14.19
C PRO A 169 19.28 -1.69 -15.71
N LYS A 170 18.04 -1.82 -16.18
CA LYS A 170 17.67 -1.47 -17.57
C LYS A 170 17.24 0.00 -17.60
N ILE A 171 18.21 0.91 -17.70
CA ILE A 171 17.96 2.35 -17.61
C ILE A 171 17.59 2.92 -19.00
N ASN A 172 16.34 3.36 -19.14
CA ASN A 172 15.89 4.17 -20.26
C ASN A 172 15.91 5.66 -19.87
N SER A 173 17.10 6.21 -19.60
CA SER A 173 17.21 7.63 -19.24
C SER A 173 17.09 8.53 -20.48
N ILE A 174 16.57 9.73 -20.24
CA ILE A 174 16.64 10.85 -21.18
C ILE A 174 17.59 11.89 -20.56
N LEU A 175 18.64 12.22 -21.29
CA LEU A 175 19.38 13.48 -21.08
C LEU A 175 18.64 14.50 -21.98
N GLY A 176 17.94 15.48 -21.40
CA GLY A 176 16.81 16.28 -21.96
C GLY A 176 16.81 16.59 -23.48
N SER A 177 15.65 16.71 -24.16
CA SER A 177 14.56 17.67 -23.90
C SER A 177 13.12 17.11 -24.10
N GLY A 178 12.17 17.59 -23.29
CA GLY A 178 10.73 17.43 -23.54
C GLY A 178 10.11 16.13 -23.02
N GLY A 179 9.32 16.22 -21.95
CA GLY A 179 8.40 15.18 -21.48
C GLY A 179 6.95 15.53 -21.79
N LEU A 180 6.18 14.59 -22.34
CA LEU A 180 4.74 14.73 -22.57
C LEU A 180 3.94 14.14 -21.39
N SER A 181 3.08 14.94 -20.77
CA SER A 181 2.14 14.53 -19.71
C SER A 181 0.70 14.61 -20.21
N ILE A 182 -0.14 13.68 -19.73
CA ILE A 182 -1.55 13.54 -20.10
C ILE A 182 -2.38 13.44 -18.81
N GLY A 183 -3.58 14.03 -18.75
CA GLY A 183 -4.45 13.94 -17.56
C GLY A 183 -5.95 14.18 -17.80
N GLN A 184 -6.80 13.55 -16.97
CA GLN A 184 -8.25 13.78 -16.81
C GLN A 184 -8.69 13.39 -15.39
N ALA A 185 -9.66 14.09 -14.77
CA ALA A 185 -10.14 13.95 -13.37
C ALA A 185 -9.20 14.50 -12.27
N GLY A 186 -9.73 14.63 -11.04
CA GLY A 186 -9.14 15.46 -9.98
C GLY A 186 -7.91 14.87 -9.29
N GLU A 187 -7.86 13.55 -9.13
CA GLU A 187 -6.69 12.83 -8.61
C GLU A 187 -5.49 12.93 -9.57
N PHE A 188 -5.77 12.96 -10.88
CA PHE A 188 -4.75 13.05 -11.92
C PHE A 188 -4.26 14.48 -12.16
N ASP A 189 -5.09 15.50 -11.84
CA ASP A 189 -4.65 16.89 -11.75
C ASP A 189 -3.53 17.06 -10.70
N TYR A 190 -3.73 16.48 -9.50
CA TYR A 190 -2.70 16.44 -8.46
C TYR A 190 -1.46 15.68 -8.93
N SER A 191 -1.62 14.45 -9.41
CA SER A 191 -0.53 13.58 -9.83
C SER A 191 0.31 14.18 -10.96
N GLY A 192 -0.34 14.67 -12.01
CA GLY A 192 0.32 15.31 -13.14
C GLY A 192 1.04 16.59 -12.76
N SER A 193 0.50 17.38 -11.82
CA SER A 193 1.18 18.56 -11.28
C SER A 193 2.45 18.22 -10.49
N GLN A 194 2.43 17.14 -9.71
CA GLN A 194 3.63 16.64 -9.02
C GLN A 194 4.70 16.13 -10.00
N ALA A 195 4.28 15.48 -11.09
CA ALA A 195 5.19 15.05 -12.14
C ALA A 195 5.89 16.23 -12.82
N ILE A 196 5.13 17.26 -13.21
CA ILE A 196 5.69 18.48 -13.80
C ILE A 196 6.69 19.14 -12.86
N LYS A 197 6.38 19.20 -11.55
CA LYS A 197 7.31 19.72 -10.54
C LYS A 197 8.62 18.91 -10.51
N ALA A 198 8.52 17.58 -10.47
CA ALA A 198 9.70 16.70 -10.45
C ALA A 198 10.57 16.88 -11.70
N LEU A 199 9.96 16.95 -12.89
CA LEU A 199 10.65 17.18 -14.16
C LEU A 199 11.33 18.55 -14.21
N LYS A 200 10.67 19.60 -13.71
CA LYS A 200 11.21 20.96 -13.69
C LYS A 200 12.45 21.09 -12.81
N GLU A 201 12.47 20.41 -11.66
CA GLU A 201 13.65 20.34 -10.80
C GLU A 201 14.85 19.66 -11.48
N GLU A 202 14.59 18.69 -12.36
CA GLU A 202 15.61 18.06 -13.22
C GLU A 202 15.88 18.84 -14.51
N LYS A 203 15.34 20.07 -14.63
CA LYS A 203 15.50 20.97 -15.78
C LYS A 203 15.00 20.36 -17.11
N ILE A 204 13.98 19.52 -17.04
CA ILE A 204 13.34 18.91 -18.21
C ILE A 204 12.16 19.79 -18.64
N GLN A 205 12.15 20.18 -19.91
CA GLN A 205 11.02 20.90 -20.50
C GLN A 205 9.77 20.02 -20.54
N THR A 206 8.61 20.59 -20.26
CA THR A 206 7.34 19.88 -20.08
C THR A 206 6.28 20.35 -21.07
N ILE A 207 5.64 19.38 -21.74
CA ILE A 207 4.50 19.59 -22.63
C ILE A 207 3.31 18.84 -22.04
N LEU A 208 2.23 19.55 -21.76
CA LEU A 208 1.01 18.97 -21.22
C LEU A 208 -0.07 18.93 -22.30
N ILE A 209 -0.71 17.77 -22.47
CA ILE A 209 -1.96 17.66 -23.23
C ILE A 209 -3.09 17.35 -22.23
N ASN A 210 -4.01 18.29 -22.08
CA ASN A 210 -5.16 18.11 -21.20
C ASN A 210 -6.33 19.00 -21.69
N PRO A 211 -7.44 18.41 -22.16
CA PRO A 211 -8.59 19.19 -22.63
C PRO A 211 -9.38 19.85 -21.49
N ASN A 212 -9.15 19.43 -20.23
CA ASN A 212 -9.88 19.98 -19.09
C ASN A 212 -9.28 21.32 -18.63
N ILE A 213 -9.93 22.41 -19.02
CA ILE A 213 -9.57 23.79 -18.68
C ILE A 213 -9.68 24.12 -17.18
N ALA A 214 -10.37 23.28 -16.39
CA ALA A 214 -10.63 23.52 -14.96
C ALA A 214 -9.61 22.81 -14.04
N THR A 215 -8.40 22.53 -14.53
CA THR A 215 -7.35 21.84 -13.77
C THR A 215 -6.25 22.78 -13.32
N VAL A 216 -5.70 22.55 -12.14
CA VAL A 216 -4.50 23.26 -11.67
C VAL A 216 -3.31 22.95 -12.58
N GLN A 217 -3.24 21.73 -13.11
CA GLN A 217 -2.19 21.25 -14.01
C GLN A 217 -2.02 22.13 -15.27
N THR A 218 -3.10 22.74 -15.75
CA THR A 218 -3.11 23.62 -16.94
C THR A 218 -2.88 25.09 -16.62
N SER A 219 -2.61 25.42 -15.35
CA SER A 219 -2.33 26.79 -14.91
C SER A 219 -1.05 27.33 -15.55
N LYS A 220 -1.07 28.62 -15.90
CA LYS A 220 0.06 29.31 -16.51
C LYS A 220 1.31 29.21 -15.64
N GLY A 221 2.42 28.73 -16.24
CA GLY A 221 3.73 28.66 -15.59
C GLY A 221 4.03 27.35 -14.84
N LEU A 222 3.05 26.43 -14.76
CA LEU A 222 3.29 25.09 -14.23
C LEU A 222 4.05 24.23 -15.26
N ALA A 223 3.41 23.92 -16.39
CA ALA A 223 4.08 23.34 -17.56
C ALA A 223 4.63 24.43 -18.50
N ASP A 224 5.63 24.11 -19.30
CA ASP A 224 6.21 25.06 -20.27
C ASP A 224 5.27 25.31 -21.45
N LYS A 225 4.57 24.26 -21.90
CA LYS A 225 3.54 24.34 -22.94
C LYS A 225 2.32 23.52 -22.57
N VAL A 226 1.14 24.04 -22.86
CA VAL A 226 -0.15 23.38 -22.60
C VAL A 226 -0.97 23.33 -23.88
N TYR A 227 -1.46 22.14 -24.22
CA TYR A 227 -2.34 21.88 -25.35
C TYR A 227 -3.72 21.43 -24.84
N PHE A 228 -4.73 22.26 -25.08
CA PHE A 228 -6.13 21.95 -24.79
C PHE A 228 -6.74 21.15 -25.95
N LEU A 229 -6.25 19.91 -26.13
CA LEU A 229 -6.66 19.02 -27.21
C LEU A 229 -7.23 17.71 -26.65
N PRO A 230 -8.13 17.04 -27.39
CA PRO A 230 -8.60 15.70 -27.03
C PRO A 230 -7.46 14.70 -26.91
N LEU A 231 -7.56 13.81 -25.92
CA LEU A 231 -6.58 12.74 -25.67
C LEU A 231 -6.89 11.52 -26.53
N THR A 232 -6.58 11.67 -27.82
CA THR A 232 -6.74 10.61 -28.83
C THR A 232 -5.44 10.48 -29.63
N PRO A 233 -5.16 9.29 -30.20
CA PRO A 233 -3.92 9.06 -30.93
C PRO A 233 -3.63 10.11 -32.02
N ASP A 234 -4.64 10.55 -32.77
CA ASP A 234 -4.47 11.51 -33.87
C ASP A 234 -3.97 12.88 -33.38
N TYR A 235 -4.61 13.44 -32.34
CA TYR A 235 -4.20 14.73 -31.78
C TYR A 235 -2.86 14.63 -31.06
N VAL A 236 -2.61 13.54 -30.33
CA VAL A 236 -1.33 13.34 -29.64
C VAL A 236 -0.19 13.19 -30.66
N GLU A 237 -0.41 12.47 -31.78
CA GLU A 237 0.58 12.38 -32.86
C GLU A 237 0.86 13.75 -33.48
N GLN A 238 -0.13 14.63 -33.65
CA GLN A 238 0.09 15.99 -34.14
C GLN A 238 0.97 16.81 -33.19
N VAL A 239 0.72 16.74 -31.88
CA VAL A 239 1.57 17.40 -30.88
C VAL A 239 3.00 16.82 -30.93
N ILE A 240 3.13 15.50 -31.02
CA ILE A 240 4.43 14.82 -31.18
C ILE A 240 5.17 15.31 -32.44
N LYS A 241 4.47 15.42 -33.58
CA LYS A 241 5.03 15.91 -34.85
C LYS A 241 5.57 17.34 -34.72
N SER A 242 4.83 18.19 -34.01
CA SER A 242 5.15 19.61 -33.81
C SER A 242 6.28 19.83 -32.78
N GLU A 243 6.17 19.17 -31.62
CA GLU A 243 7.04 19.43 -30.47
C GLU A 243 8.27 18.52 -30.40
N ARG A 244 8.24 17.36 -31.07
CA ARG A 244 9.33 16.37 -31.12
C ARG A 244 9.89 16.01 -29.72
N PRO A 245 9.05 15.61 -28.75
CA PRO A 245 9.52 15.25 -27.42
C PRO A 245 10.42 14.02 -27.45
N ASN A 246 11.36 13.91 -26.52
CA ASN A 246 12.18 12.70 -26.38
C ASN A 246 11.53 11.64 -25.48
N GLY A 247 10.58 12.04 -24.63
CA GLY A 247 9.94 11.16 -23.65
C GLY A 247 8.45 11.39 -23.46
N VAL A 248 7.75 10.35 -23.02
CA VAL A 248 6.33 10.40 -22.65
C VAL A 248 6.08 9.71 -21.30
N LEU A 249 5.26 10.33 -20.46
CA LEU A 249 4.74 9.77 -19.22
C LEU A 249 3.27 9.37 -19.40
N LEU A 250 2.99 8.07 -19.38
CA LEU A 250 1.65 7.52 -19.63
C LEU A 250 0.89 7.20 -18.33
N THR A 251 1.60 7.01 -17.22
CA THR A 251 1.06 6.48 -15.95
C THR A 251 0.49 7.55 -15.02
N PHE A 252 0.33 8.79 -15.48
CA PHE A 252 -0.09 9.93 -14.66
C PHE A 252 -1.50 10.45 -15.00
N GLY A 253 -2.11 9.95 -16.07
CA GLY A 253 -3.35 10.51 -16.63
C GLY A 253 -4.55 9.57 -16.66
N GLY A 254 -4.55 8.56 -15.80
CA GLY A 254 -5.62 7.57 -15.71
C GLY A 254 -5.75 6.72 -16.97
N GLN A 255 -6.93 6.10 -17.12
CA GLN A 255 -7.16 5.12 -18.20
C GLN A 255 -7.08 5.75 -19.60
N THR A 256 -7.55 6.99 -19.75
CA THR A 256 -7.54 7.70 -21.04
C THR A 256 -6.12 7.86 -21.58
N ALA A 257 -5.18 8.30 -20.73
CA ALA A 257 -3.77 8.45 -21.09
C ALA A 257 -3.13 7.12 -21.46
N LEU A 258 -3.40 6.11 -20.63
CA LEU A 258 -2.85 4.77 -20.75
C LEU A 258 -3.30 4.12 -22.07
N ASN A 259 -4.61 4.11 -22.33
CA ASN A 259 -5.17 3.57 -23.58
C ASN A 259 -4.63 4.31 -24.81
N CYS A 260 -4.58 5.64 -24.77
CA CYS A 260 -4.01 6.42 -25.86
C CYS A 260 -2.53 6.05 -26.11
N GLY A 261 -1.75 5.87 -25.05
CA GLY A 261 -0.35 5.43 -25.13
C GLY A 261 -0.20 4.04 -25.76
N VAL A 262 -1.03 3.08 -25.37
CA VAL A 262 -1.05 1.73 -25.95
C VAL A 262 -1.37 1.76 -27.43
N GLU A 263 -2.35 2.55 -27.85
CA GLU A 263 -2.71 2.68 -29.27
C GLU A 263 -1.62 3.38 -30.10
N LEU A 264 -0.94 4.39 -29.54
CA LEU A 264 0.20 5.05 -30.18
C LEU A 264 1.39 4.07 -30.36
N GLU A 265 1.65 3.21 -29.38
CA GLU A 265 2.68 2.17 -29.48
C GLU A 265 2.30 1.12 -30.55
N ARG A 266 1.05 0.64 -30.53
CA ARG A 266 0.54 -0.31 -31.55
C ARG A 266 0.64 0.25 -32.96
N ALA A 267 0.40 1.55 -33.14
CA ALA A 267 0.56 2.24 -34.41
C ALA A 267 2.04 2.51 -34.80
N GLY A 268 2.99 2.14 -33.95
CA GLY A 268 4.42 2.34 -34.14
C GLY A 268 4.85 3.81 -34.08
N ILE A 269 4.04 4.69 -33.49
CA ILE A 269 4.27 6.14 -33.47
C ILE A 269 5.46 6.47 -32.58
N PHE A 270 5.58 5.88 -31.39
CA PHE A 270 6.73 6.16 -30.52
C PHE A 270 8.05 5.76 -31.17
N LYS A 271 8.10 4.59 -31.83
CA LYS A 271 9.25 4.18 -32.64
C LYS A 271 9.52 5.12 -33.81
N ARG A 272 8.49 5.54 -34.55
CA ARG A 272 8.60 6.45 -35.71
C ARG A 272 9.22 7.80 -35.34
N TYR A 273 8.87 8.33 -34.17
CA TYR A 273 9.36 9.64 -33.70
C TYR A 273 10.48 9.54 -32.67
N ASN A 274 11.01 8.34 -32.40
CA ASN A 274 12.04 8.08 -31.40
C ASN A 274 11.70 8.62 -30.00
N ILE A 275 10.45 8.36 -29.56
CA ILE A 275 9.95 8.72 -28.24
C ILE A 275 10.18 7.55 -27.29
N LYS A 276 10.80 7.83 -26.15
CA LYS A 276 10.93 6.85 -25.06
C LYS A 276 9.74 6.91 -24.13
N ILE A 277 9.24 5.75 -23.73
CA ILE A 277 8.27 5.65 -22.64
C ILE A 277 9.05 5.69 -21.33
N LEU A 278 8.71 6.65 -20.47
CA LEU A 278 9.38 6.88 -19.20
C LEU A 278 8.65 6.15 -18.06
N GLY A 279 9.43 5.52 -17.17
CA GLY A 279 8.89 4.73 -16.06
C GLY A 279 8.50 3.32 -16.50
N THR A 280 7.27 2.93 -16.20
CA THR A 280 6.80 1.55 -16.42
C THR A 280 6.76 1.23 -17.91
N PRO A 281 7.37 0.11 -18.35
CA PRO A 281 7.32 -0.32 -19.76
C PRO A 281 5.88 -0.53 -20.25
N ILE A 282 5.65 -0.28 -21.54
CA ILE A 282 4.32 -0.42 -22.14
C ILE A 282 3.86 -1.88 -22.15
N GLU A 283 4.79 -2.81 -22.26
CA GLU A 283 4.50 -4.25 -22.15
C GLU A 283 3.93 -4.57 -20.77
N SER A 284 4.57 -4.06 -19.71
CA SER A 284 4.07 -4.23 -18.33
C SER A 284 2.66 -3.66 -18.17
N ILE A 285 2.38 -2.50 -18.77
CA ILE A 285 1.05 -1.87 -18.79
C ILE A 285 0.03 -2.77 -19.50
N ILE A 286 0.37 -3.33 -20.67
CA ILE A 286 -0.53 -4.23 -21.40
C ILE A 286 -0.77 -5.53 -20.61
N GLU A 287 0.28 -6.07 -20.00
CA GLU A 287 0.22 -7.31 -19.22
C GLU A 287 -0.65 -7.19 -17.97
N THR A 288 -0.71 -6.02 -17.33
CA THR A 288 -1.54 -5.77 -16.14
C THR A 288 -2.99 -5.44 -16.47
N GLU A 289 -3.26 -4.81 -17.61
CA GLU A 289 -4.62 -4.44 -18.04
C GLU A 289 -5.39 -5.61 -18.69
N ASP A 290 -4.71 -6.53 -19.38
CA ASP A 290 -5.34 -7.72 -19.93
C ASP A 290 -5.44 -8.83 -18.88
N ARG A 291 -6.65 -9.16 -18.43
CA ARG A 291 -6.91 -10.16 -17.39
C ARG A 291 -6.32 -11.55 -17.69
N LYS A 292 -6.29 -11.97 -18.96
CA LYS A 292 -5.79 -13.30 -19.33
C LYS A 292 -4.27 -13.33 -19.27
N ILE A 293 -3.62 -12.27 -19.77
CA ILE A 293 -2.17 -12.11 -19.69
C ILE A 293 -1.75 -11.96 -18.23
N PHE A 294 -2.43 -11.11 -17.46
CA PHE A 294 -2.22 -10.91 -16.03
C PHE A 294 -2.26 -12.23 -15.26
N ALA A 295 -3.34 -13.02 -15.42
CA ALA A 295 -3.48 -14.32 -14.77
C ALA A 295 -2.33 -15.28 -15.12
N LYS A 296 -1.90 -15.30 -16.38
CA LYS A 296 -0.77 -16.12 -16.82
C LYS A 296 0.53 -15.69 -16.13
N ARG A 297 0.84 -14.39 -16.14
CA ARG A 297 2.07 -13.82 -15.54
C ARG A 297 2.11 -14.03 -14.03
N ILE A 298 0.97 -13.87 -13.34
CA ILE A 298 0.84 -14.19 -11.91
C ILE A 298 1.13 -15.67 -11.62
N ASN A 299 0.63 -16.59 -12.46
CA ASN A 299 0.88 -18.02 -12.29
C ASN A 299 2.36 -18.41 -12.52
N GLU A 300 3.12 -17.68 -13.35
CA GLU A 300 4.55 -17.93 -13.61
C GLU A 300 5.41 -17.81 -12.34
N ILE A 301 4.95 -17.05 -11.34
CA ILE A 301 5.61 -16.89 -10.05
C ILE A 301 4.94 -17.67 -8.91
N GLY A 302 4.01 -18.58 -9.23
CA GLY A 302 3.29 -19.42 -8.27
C GLY A 302 2.23 -18.68 -7.44
N GLU A 303 1.90 -17.44 -7.82
CA GLU A 303 0.83 -16.67 -7.20
C GLU A 303 -0.52 -16.94 -7.86
N LYS A 304 -1.62 -16.53 -7.22
CA LYS A 304 -2.98 -16.86 -7.67
C LYS A 304 -3.85 -15.63 -7.86
N VAL A 305 -4.49 -15.55 -9.02
CA VAL A 305 -5.65 -14.68 -9.23
C VAL A 305 -6.94 -15.40 -8.86
N ALA A 306 -8.02 -14.65 -8.67
CA ALA A 306 -9.34 -15.22 -8.45
C ALA A 306 -9.68 -16.24 -9.57
N PRO A 307 -9.98 -17.51 -9.23
CA PRO A 307 -10.27 -18.55 -10.22
C PRO A 307 -11.49 -18.17 -11.07
N SER A 308 -11.33 -18.25 -12.39
CA SER A 308 -12.38 -17.91 -13.35
C SER A 308 -12.32 -18.82 -14.58
N VAL A 309 -13.49 -19.07 -15.17
CA VAL A 309 -13.64 -19.92 -16.35
C VAL A 309 -14.56 -19.21 -17.35
N ALA A 310 -14.11 -19.04 -18.58
CA ALA A 310 -14.97 -18.61 -19.68
C ALA A 310 -15.74 -19.82 -20.21
N VAL A 311 -17.05 -19.67 -20.33
CA VAL A 311 -18.00 -20.72 -20.71
C VAL A 311 -18.94 -20.19 -21.79
N TYR A 312 -19.46 -21.09 -22.64
CA TYR A 312 -20.29 -20.75 -23.80
C TYR A 312 -21.66 -21.41 -23.76
N SER A 313 -21.94 -22.22 -22.74
CA SER A 313 -23.22 -22.89 -22.55
C SER A 313 -23.60 -22.95 -21.07
N ILE A 314 -24.90 -23.19 -20.80
CA ILE A 314 -25.38 -23.36 -19.42
C ILE A 314 -24.71 -24.57 -18.76
N ASN A 315 -24.51 -25.67 -19.49
CA ASN A 315 -23.85 -26.86 -18.94
C ASN A 315 -22.39 -26.57 -18.55
N GLU A 316 -21.64 -25.91 -19.43
CA GLU A 316 -20.26 -25.48 -19.10
C GLU A 316 -20.24 -24.54 -17.89
N ALA A 317 -21.22 -23.63 -17.74
CA ALA A 317 -21.34 -22.76 -16.58
C ALA A 317 -21.53 -23.57 -15.27
N LEU A 318 -22.38 -24.59 -15.31
CA LEU A 318 -22.63 -25.47 -14.17
C LEU A 318 -21.40 -26.33 -13.84
N ASP A 319 -20.70 -26.85 -14.85
CA ASP A 319 -19.45 -27.61 -14.67
C ASP A 319 -18.34 -26.74 -14.09
N ALA A 320 -18.20 -25.51 -14.61
CA ALA A 320 -17.28 -24.52 -14.06
C ALA A 320 -17.61 -24.20 -12.59
N ALA A 321 -18.88 -24.04 -12.23
CA ALA A 321 -19.26 -23.76 -10.86
C ALA A 321 -19.05 -24.96 -9.91
N ASN A 322 -19.20 -26.19 -10.41
CA ASN A 322 -18.85 -27.39 -9.64
C ASN A 322 -17.33 -27.48 -9.38
N LEU A 323 -16.51 -27.06 -10.35
CA LEU A 323 -15.06 -26.98 -10.20
C LEU A 323 -14.63 -25.86 -9.25
N LEU A 324 -15.22 -24.68 -9.39
CA LEU A 324 -14.87 -23.48 -8.61
C LEU A 324 -15.42 -23.50 -7.18
N GLY A 325 -16.51 -24.23 -6.97
CA GLY A 325 -17.29 -24.25 -5.73
C GLY A 325 -18.22 -23.04 -5.63
N TYR A 326 -19.45 -23.26 -5.15
CA TYR A 326 -20.40 -22.19 -4.87
C TYR A 326 -20.04 -21.44 -3.57
N PRO A 327 -20.38 -20.15 -3.44
CA PRO A 327 -21.04 -19.32 -4.46
C PRO A 327 -20.11 -18.92 -5.62
N VAL A 328 -20.69 -18.65 -6.79
CA VAL A 328 -19.99 -18.14 -7.98
C VAL A 328 -20.61 -16.84 -8.48
N MET A 329 -19.83 -16.05 -9.20
CA MET A 329 -20.31 -14.87 -9.92
C MET A 329 -20.31 -15.17 -11.42
N ALA A 330 -21.45 -14.98 -12.06
CA ALA A 330 -21.59 -15.06 -13.51
C ALA A 330 -21.51 -13.64 -14.09
N ARG A 331 -20.71 -13.44 -15.15
CA ARG A 331 -20.58 -12.15 -15.85
C ARG A 331 -20.66 -12.36 -17.36
N ALA A 332 -21.56 -11.67 -18.05
CA ALA A 332 -21.57 -11.68 -19.50
C ALA A 332 -20.28 -11.03 -20.04
N ALA A 333 -19.63 -11.69 -21.01
CA ALA A 333 -18.47 -11.12 -21.68
C ALA A 333 -18.90 -9.98 -22.61
N PHE A 334 -18.00 -9.00 -22.82
CA PHE A 334 -18.21 -7.85 -23.70
C PHE A 334 -19.41 -6.94 -23.36
N SER A 335 -19.98 -7.06 -22.16
CA SER A 335 -21.05 -6.17 -21.67
C SER A 335 -20.49 -5.09 -20.74
N LEU A 336 -20.91 -3.84 -20.93
CA LEU A 336 -20.61 -2.72 -20.04
C LEU A 336 -21.60 -2.69 -18.86
N GLY A 337 -21.13 -2.25 -17.69
CA GLY A 337 -22.01 -1.93 -16.55
C GLY A 337 -22.64 -3.11 -15.81
N GLY A 338 -22.09 -4.33 -15.94
CA GLY A 338 -22.59 -5.51 -15.24
C GLY A 338 -23.94 -6.03 -15.77
N LEU A 339 -24.32 -5.66 -16.98
CA LEU A 339 -25.54 -6.14 -17.64
C LEU A 339 -25.49 -7.68 -17.76
N GLY A 340 -26.44 -8.38 -17.13
CA GLY A 340 -26.42 -9.85 -17.09
C GLY A 340 -25.33 -10.44 -16.18
N SER A 341 -24.82 -9.69 -15.21
CA SER A 341 -23.98 -10.24 -14.14
C SER A 341 -24.79 -10.53 -12.87
N GLY A 342 -24.42 -11.55 -12.12
CA GLY A 342 -25.11 -11.93 -10.89
C GLY A 342 -24.37 -12.99 -10.09
N PHE A 343 -24.71 -13.11 -8.81
CA PHE A 343 -24.18 -14.14 -7.93
C PHE A 343 -25.15 -15.31 -7.87
N ALA A 344 -24.60 -16.53 -7.92
CA ALA A 344 -25.33 -17.76 -7.71
C ALA A 344 -24.74 -18.50 -6.51
N ASN A 345 -25.58 -18.84 -5.54
CA ASN A 345 -25.20 -19.64 -4.38
C ASN A 345 -25.41 -21.14 -4.60
N ASN A 346 -26.10 -21.51 -5.67
CA ASN A 346 -26.42 -22.89 -6.01
C ASN A 346 -26.67 -23.04 -7.53
N LYS A 347 -26.85 -24.29 -7.95
CA LYS A 347 -27.07 -24.69 -9.34
C LYS A 347 -28.29 -24.04 -9.99
N ASP A 348 -29.39 -23.89 -9.25
CA ASP A 348 -30.65 -23.37 -9.78
C ASP A 348 -30.53 -21.87 -10.07
N GLU A 349 -29.96 -21.11 -9.13
CA GLU A 349 -29.65 -19.69 -9.31
C GLU A 349 -28.71 -19.47 -10.51
N LEU A 350 -27.67 -20.28 -10.65
CA LEU A 350 -26.74 -20.17 -11.77
C LEU A 350 -27.39 -20.49 -13.11
N THR A 351 -28.29 -21.49 -13.15
CA THR A 351 -29.01 -21.85 -14.36
C THR A 351 -29.87 -20.70 -14.87
N ILE A 352 -30.59 -20.03 -13.96
CA ILE A 352 -31.42 -18.86 -14.29
C ILE A 352 -30.55 -17.72 -14.80
N LEU A 353 -29.46 -17.40 -14.07
CA LEU A 353 -28.53 -16.34 -14.45
C LEU A 353 -27.87 -16.63 -15.79
N ALA A 354 -27.27 -17.81 -15.99
CA ALA A 354 -26.61 -18.19 -17.22
C ALA A 354 -27.56 -18.13 -18.43
N LYS A 355 -28.82 -18.56 -18.26
CA LYS A 355 -29.84 -18.47 -19.32
C LYS A 355 -30.16 -17.01 -19.70
N GLN A 356 -30.25 -16.13 -18.71
CA GLN A 356 -30.45 -14.70 -18.96
C GLN A 356 -29.23 -14.08 -19.63
N SER A 357 -28.03 -14.32 -19.09
CA SER A 357 -26.78 -13.71 -19.56
C SER A 357 -26.38 -14.19 -20.96
N LEU A 358 -26.53 -15.48 -21.27
CA LEU A 358 -26.21 -16.05 -22.58
C LEU A 358 -27.21 -15.62 -23.69
N ALA A 359 -28.37 -15.06 -23.32
CA ALA A 359 -29.28 -14.44 -24.27
C ALA A 359 -28.76 -13.08 -24.79
N TYR A 360 -27.86 -12.44 -24.04
CA TYR A 360 -27.28 -11.13 -24.39
C TYR A 360 -25.81 -11.21 -24.84
N SER A 361 -25.10 -12.29 -24.51
CA SER A 361 -23.69 -12.49 -24.90
C SER A 361 -23.40 -13.96 -25.20
N ASN A 362 -22.60 -14.23 -26.23
CA ASN A 362 -22.21 -15.59 -26.60
C ASN A 362 -21.19 -16.23 -25.63
N GLN A 363 -20.69 -15.46 -24.66
CA GLN A 363 -19.72 -15.93 -23.68
C GLN A 363 -20.10 -15.43 -22.29
N LEU A 364 -19.99 -16.31 -21.31
CA LEU A 364 -20.19 -16.05 -19.90
C LEU A 364 -18.87 -16.33 -19.17
N ILE A 365 -18.54 -15.56 -18.14
CA ILE A 365 -17.40 -15.82 -17.25
C ILE A 365 -17.96 -16.21 -15.90
N ILE A 366 -17.58 -17.39 -15.41
CA ILE A 366 -17.89 -17.87 -14.07
C ILE A 366 -16.66 -17.66 -13.19
N ASP A 367 -16.78 -16.82 -12.17
CA ASP A 367 -15.73 -16.58 -11.17
C ASP A 367 -16.11 -17.23 -9.84
N LYS A 368 -15.11 -17.69 -9.08
CA LYS A 368 -15.29 -17.99 -7.66
C LYS A 368 -15.77 -16.72 -6.95
N SER A 369 -16.91 -16.79 -6.25
CA SER A 369 -17.38 -15.63 -5.50
C SER A 369 -16.54 -15.46 -4.25
N LEU A 370 -15.82 -14.35 -4.19
CA LEU A 370 -15.06 -13.94 -3.02
C LEU A 370 -15.86 -12.91 -2.19
N LYS A 371 -17.18 -12.84 -2.38
CA LYS A 371 -18.06 -11.88 -1.68
C LYS A 371 -17.94 -12.09 -0.17
N GLY A 372 -17.72 -10.99 0.55
CA GLY A 372 -17.55 -11.03 2.01
C GLY A 372 -16.12 -11.27 2.47
N TRP A 373 -15.17 -11.47 1.55
CA TRP A 373 -13.75 -11.47 1.89
C TRP A 373 -13.26 -10.06 2.19
N LYS A 374 -12.20 -9.94 2.99
CA LYS A 374 -11.54 -8.65 3.24
C LYS A 374 -10.92 -8.18 1.94
N GLU A 375 -11.10 -6.91 1.61
CA GLU A 375 -10.42 -6.31 0.47
C GLU A 375 -9.31 -5.39 1.00
N VAL A 376 -8.08 -5.67 0.58
CA VAL A 376 -6.86 -5.01 1.06
C VAL A 376 -6.08 -4.52 -0.14
N GLU A 377 -5.55 -3.31 -0.07
CA GLU A 377 -4.76 -2.72 -1.15
C GLU A 377 -3.41 -2.19 -0.64
N TYR A 378 -2.39 -2.25 -1.50
CA TYR A 378 -1.04 -1.74 -1.23
C TYR A 378 -0.60 -0.81 -2.34
N GLU A 379 -0.01 0.32 -1.93
CA GLU A 379 0.72 1.23 -2.82
C GLU A 379 2.19 0.85 -2.81
N VAL A 380 2.71 0.48 -3.98
CA VAL A 380 4.06 -0.05 -4.14
C VAL A 380 4.87 0.90 -5.01
N VAL A 381 6.12 1.13 -4.60
CA VAL A 381 7.08 1.94 -5.36
C VAL A 381 8.30 1.09 -5.69
N ARG A 382 8.72 1.11 -6.96
CA ARG A 382 9.89 0.38 -7.44
C ARG A 382 10.75 1.25 -8.35
N ASP A 383 12.05 1.29 -8.08
CA ASP A 383 13.02 1.97 -8.93
C ASP A 383 13.69 1.04 -9.96
N SER A 384 14.50 1.64 -10.85
CA SER A 384 15.23 0.90 -11.89
C SER A 384 16.40 0.06 -11.37
N TYR A 385 16.69 0.08 -10.07
CA TYR A 385 17.77 -0.64 -9.40
C TYR A 385 17.23 -1.77 -8.51
N ASP A 386 15.95 -2.11 -8.67
CA ASP A 386 15.24 -3.17 -7.94
C ASP A 386 15.07 -2.93 -6.43
N ASN A 387 15.17 -1.66 -6.00
CA ASN A 387 14.65 -1.23 -4.71
C ASN A 387 13.13 -1.15 -4.82
N CYS A 388 12.42 -1.82 -3.92
CA CYS A 388 10.96 -1.94 -3.98
C CYS A 388 10.40 -1.90 -2.57
N ILE A 389 9.47 -0.99 -2.30
CA ILE A 389 8.88 -0.75 -0.98
C ILE A 389 7.36 -0.64 -1.07
N THR A 390 6.68 -0.87 0.04
CA THR A 390 5.24 -0.62 0.18
C THR A 390 4.99 0.65 1.00
N VAL A 391 4.49 1.70 0.35
CA VAL A 391 4.37 3.04 0.94
C VAL A 391 3.10 3.17 1.79
N CYS A 392 2.02 2.51 1.38
CA CYS A 392 0.76 2.54 2.11
C CYS A 392 0.05 1.21 1.97
N ASN A 393 -0.65 0.82 3.02
CA ASN A 393 -1.62 -0.27 2.98
C ASN A 393 -2.97 0.27 3.46
N MET A 394 -4.02 -0.19 2.83
CA MET A 394 -5.39 0.24 3.07
C MET A 394 -6.30 -0.98 3.20
N GLU A 395 -7.24 -0.91 4.12
CA GLU A 395 -8.24 -1.94 4.37
C GLU A 395 -9.63 -1.37 4.10
N ASN A 396 -10.39 -2.04 3.23
CA ASN A 396 -11.77 -1.68 3.01
C ASN A 396 -12.61 -2.16 4.21
N LEU A 397 -13.37 -1.24 4.80
CA LEU A 397 -14.38 -1.56 5.81
C LEU A 397 -15.51 -2.35 5.17
N ASP A 398 -15.90 -1.93 3.97
CA ASP A 398 -16.84 -2.64 3.13
C ASP A 398 -16.15 -3.88 2.51
N PRO A 399 -16.75 -5.07 2.61
CA PRO A 399 -16.15 -6.29 2.10
C PRO A 399 -16.19 -6.35 0.57
N LEU A 400 -15.40 -7.27 0.00
CA LEU A 400 -15.34 -7.48 -1.44
C LEU A 400 -16.73 -7.70 -2.06
N GLY A 401 -16.94 -7.03 -3.19
CA GLY A 401 -18.23 -6.92 -3.89
C GLY A 401 -18.70 -5.47 -4.00
N ILE A 402 -18.11 -4.56 -3.22
CA ILE A 402 -18.22 -3.11 -3.33
C ILE A 402 -16.86 -2.61 -3.81
N HIS A 403 -16.83 -1.86 -4.92
CA HIS A 403 -15.60 -1.36 -5.52
C HIS A 403 -14.82 -0.49 -4.51
N THR A 404 -13.49 -0.55 -4.46
CA THR A 404 -12.64 0.28 -3.57
C THR A 404 -13.03 1.77 -3.56
N GLY A 405 -13.24 2.35 -4.74
CA GLY A 405 -13.79 3.71 -4.93
C GLY A 405 -15.16 3.98 -4.29
N GLU A 406 -16.03 2.98 -4.16
CA GLU A 406 -17.33 3.02 -3.45
C GLU A 406 -17.25 2.58 -1.99
N SER A 407 -16.13 2.03 -1.56
CA SER A 407 -15.96 1.51 -0.20
C SER A 407 -15.53 2.61 0.76
N ILE A 408 -15.91 2.46 2.03
CA ILE A 408 -15.24 3.10 3.15
C ILE A 408 -13.88 2.42 3.33
N VAL A 409 -12.81 3.19 3.39
CA VAL A 409 -11.43 2.68 3.41
C VAL A 409 -10.67 3.25 4.60
N VAL A 410 -9.83 2.44 5.23
CA VAL A 410 -9.05 2.79 6.41
C VAL A 410 -7.56 2.61 6.14
N ALA A 411 -6.73 3.58 6.55
CA ALA A 411 -5.27 3.49 6.52
C ALA A 411 -4.66 3.80 7.89
N PRO A 412 -3.67 3.03 8.38
CA PRO A 412 -3.29 1.71 7.86
C PRO A 412 -4.39 0.66 8.12
N SER A 413 -4.24 -0.55 7.59
CA SER A 413 -5.06 -1.72 7.93
C SER A 413 -5.12 -1.94 9.45
N GLN A 414 -6.28 -2.38 9.95
CA GLN A 414 -6.59 -2.50 11.38
C GLN A 414 -6.81 -3.95 11.82
N THR A 415 -7.26 -4.83 10.92
CA THR A 415 -7.68 -6.19 11.29
C THR A 415 -6.76 -7.29 10.75
N LEU A 416 -5.61 -6.93 10.19
CA LEU A 416 -4.60 -7.87 9.72
C LEU A 416 -3.64 -8.23 10.86
N THR A 417 -3.35 -9.52 10.99
CA THR A 417 -2.23 -10.01 11.78
C THR A 417 -0.89 -9.67 11.10
N ASN A 418 0.22 -9.70 11.85
CA ASN A 418 1.55 -9.51 11.27
C ASN A 418 1.84 -10.49 10.12
N LYS A 419 1.34 -11.72 10.23
CA LYS A 419 1.56 -12.76 9.22
C LYS A 419 0.78 -12.45 7.93
N GLU A 420 -0.51 -12.15 8.04
CA GLU A 420 -1.33 -11.76 6.87
C GLU A 420 -0.74 -10.51 6.20
N TYR A 421 -0.40 -9.48 6.99
CA TYR A 421 0.21 -8.25 6.49
C TYR A 421 1.48 -8.52 5.68
N ASN A 422 2.41 -9.31 6.22
CA ASN A 422 3.69 -9.55 5.55
C ASN A 422 3.59 -10.53 4.39
N ILE A 423 2.65 -11.49 4.41
CA ILE A 423 2.36 -12.32 3.24
C ILE A 423 1.90 -11.43 2.08
N LEU A 424 0.92 -10.55 2.30
CA LEU A 424 0.42 -9.66 1.26
C LEU A 424 1.50 -8.66 0.80
N ARG A 425 2.24 -8.05 1.74
CA ARG A 425 3.34 -7.13 1.44
C ARG A 425 4.45 -7.80 0.59
N THR A 426 4.93 -8.97 0.99
CA THR A 426 5.98 -9.69 0.26
C THR A 426 5.49 -10.11 -1.12
N THR A 427 4.24 -10.57 -1.23
CA THR A 427 3.61 -10.87 -2.52
C THR A 427 3.51 -9.63 -3.40
N ALA A 428 3.16 -8.46 -2.85
CA ALA A 428 3.13 -7.21 -3.60
C ALA A 428 4.49 -6.93 -4.26
N ILE A 429 5.56 -6.92 -3.45
CA ILE A 429 6.92 -6.69 -3.95
C ILE A 429 7.30 -7.72 -5.02
N LYS A 430 7.02 -9.00 -4.78
CA LYS A 430 7.30 -10.10 -5.73
C LYS A 430 6.59 -9.90 -7.07
N VAL A 431 5.30 -9.56 -7.04
CA VAL A 431 4.48 -9.30 -8.24
C VAL A 431 5.01 -8.08 -8.99
N ILE A 432 5.21 -6.95 -8.32
CA ILE A 432 5.64 -5.70 -8.97
C ILE A 432 7.01 -5.86 -9.64
N LYS A 433 7.94 -6.58 -9.00
CA LYS A 433 9.23 -6.94 -9.60
C LYS A 433 9.07 -7.83 -10.83
N HIS A 434 8.18 -8.82 -10.78
CA HIS A 434 7.94 -9.75 -11.88
C HIS A 434 7.37 -9.07 -13.14
N PHE A 435 6.46 -8.10 -12.96
CA PHE A 435 5.95 -7.28 -14.07
C PHE A 435 6.96 -6.23 -14.53
N GLY A 436 8.06 -6.01 -13.82
CA GLY A 436 9.09 -5.03 -14.20
C GLY A 436 8.62 -3.58 -14.10
N ILE A 437 7.65 -3.30 -13.22
CA ILE A 437 7.11 -1.95 -13.00
C ILE A 437 8.21 -1.01 -12.48
N ILE A 438 8.22 0.22 -12.97
CA ILE A 438 9.14 1.30 -12.58
C ILE A 438 8.31 2.55 -12.32
N GLY A 439 8.41 3.09 -11.10
CA GLY A 439 7.54 4.15 -10.62
C GLY A 439 6.65 3.63 -9.50
N GLU A 440 5.35 3.88 -9.61
CA GLU A 440 4.34 3.51 -8.62
C GLU A 440 3.26 2.62 -9.26
N CYS A 441 2.64 1.80 -8.42
CA CYS A 441 1.44 1.05 -8.76
C CYS A 441 0.63 0.67 -7.51
N ASN A 442 -0.66 0.40 -7.72
CA ASN A 442 -1.58 -0.14 -6.72
C ASN A 442 -1.82 -1.63 -6.98
N ILE A 443 -1.84 -2.47 -5.94
CA ILE A 443 -2.23 -3.88 -6.01
C ILE A 443 -3.34 -4.18 -5.01
N GLN A 444 -4.32 -4.97 -5.43
CA GLN A 444 -5.50 -5.32 -4.63
C GLN A 444 -5.61 -6.83 -4.37
N TYR A 445 -6.04 -7.16 -3.16
CA TYR A 445 -6.21 -8.52 -2.67
C TYR A 445 -7.61 -8.75 -2.14
N ALA A 446 -8.10 -9.97 -2.32
CA ALA A 446 -9.16 -10.53 -1.49
C ALA A 446 -8.54 -11.51 -0.51
N LEU A 447 -8.65 -11.23 0.79
CA LEU A 447 -8.16 -12.07 1.88
C LEU A 447 -9.34 -12.75 2.62
N ASN A 448 -9.24 -14.07 2.80
CA ASN A 448 -10.25 -14.83 3.51
C ASN A 448 -10.30 -14.41 4.99
N PRO A 449 -11.47 -14.05 5.55
CA PRO A 449 -11.54 -13.61 6.94
C PRO A 449 -11.32 -14.73 7.97
N LEU A 450 -11.27 -15.99 7.53
CA LEU A 450 -11.16 -17.18 8.39
C LEU A 450 -9.86 -17.97 8.18
N SER A 451 -9.01 -17.58 7.22
CA SER A 451 -7.76 -18.27 6.92
C SER A 451 -6.77 -17.35 6.20
N GLU A 452 -5.54 -17.82 6.00
CA GLU A 452 -4.52 -17.09 5.25
C GLU A 452 -4.67 -17.22 3.72
N GLU A 453 -5.77 -17.81 3.23
CA GLU A 453 -6.04 -17.89 1.78
C GLU A 453 -6.33 -16.50 1.24
N TYR A 454 -5.63 -16.12 0.17
CA TYR A 454 -5.88 -14.87 -0.55
C TYR A 454 -5.80 -15.06 -2.06
N TYR A 455 -6.37 -14.10 -2.78
CA TYR A 455 -6.25 -13.98 -4.23
C TYR A 455 -5.87 -12.56 -4.61
N ILE A 456 -5.04 -12.43 -5.64
CA ILE A 456 -4.73 -11.16 -6.28
C ILE A 456 -5.92 -10.80 -7.19
N ILE A 457 -6.46 -9.61 -7.03
CA ILE A 457 -7.60 -9.13 -7.82
C ILE A 457 -7.12 -8.41 -9.08
N GLU A 458 -6.28 -7.41 -8.91
CA GLU A 458 -5.71 -6.62 -10.00
C GLU A 458 -4.44 -5.88 -9.56
N VAL A 459 -3.67 -5.41 -10.55
CA VAL A 459 -2.57 -4.47 -10.39
C VAL A 459 -2.81 -3.30 -11.33
N ASN A 460 -2.91 -2.10 -10.78
CA ASN A 460 -2.98 -0.86 -11.54
C ASN A 460 -1.55 -0.30 -11.66
N SER A 461 -0.91 -0.51 -12.80
CA SER A 461 0.48 -0.04 -13.08
C SER A 461 0.54 1.45 -13.45
N ARG A 462 -0.21 2.27 -12.72
CA ARG A 462 -0.32 3.71 -12.88
C ARG A 462 -0.78 4.35 -11.58
N LEU A 463 -0.59 5.65 -11.48
CA LEU A 463 -1.22 6.43 -10.43
C LEU A 463 -2.74 6.28 -10.51
N SER A 464 -3.35 6.36 -9.34
CA SER A 464 -4.74 6.01 -9.11
C SER A 464 -5.35 6.91 -8.04
N ARG A 465 -6.66 6.77 -7.82
CA ARG A 465 -7.31 7.41 -6.67
C ARG A 465 -6.72 6.93 -5.34
N SER A 466 -6.44 5.62 -5.23
CA SER A 466 -5.78 5.02 -4.07
C SER A 466 -4.39 5.63 -3.84
N SER A 467 -3.61 5.88 -4.89
CA SER A 467 -2.31 6.57 -4.78
C SER A 467 -2.41 8.01 -4.26
N ALA A 468 -3.45 8.74 -4.67
CA ALA A 468 -3.69 10.10 -4.20
C ALA A 468 -4.11 10.09 -2.72
N LEU A 469 -5.02 9.18 -2.34
CA LEU A 469 -5.42 8.95 -0.96
C LEU A 469 -4.21 8.59 -0.09
N ALA A 470 -3.41 7.61 -0.50
CA ALA A 470 -2.19 7.20 0.19
C ALA A 470 -1.18 8.34 0.35
N SER A 471 -1.00 9.18 -0.67
CA SER A 471 -0.11 10.33 -0.59
C SER A 471 -0.56 11.34 0.48
N LYS A 472 -1.87 11.54 0.62
CA LYS A 472 -2.46 12.41 1.66
C LYS A 472 -2.45 11.74 3.02
N ALA A 473 -2.69 10.44 3.09
CA ALA A 473 -2.73 9.68 4.32
C ALA A 473 -1.35 9.57 4.96
N THR A 474 -0.30 9.40 4.16
CA THR A 474 1.06 9.16 4.67
C THR A 474 1.92 10.42 4.71
N GLY A 475 1.61 11.43 3.88
CA GLY A 475 2.50 12.55 3.59
C GLY A 475 3.59 12.23 2.55
N TYR A 476 3.64 11.00 2.04
CA TYR A 476 4.61 10.56 1.03
C TYR A 476 4.13 10.93 -0.38
N PRO A 477 4.85 11.76 -1.17
CA PRO A 477 4.34 12.26 -2.44
C PRO A 477 4.56 11.26 -3.59
N LEU A 478 3.72 10.20 -3.66
CA LEU A 478 3.88 9.07 -4.59
C LEU A 478 4.10 9.51 -6.04
N ALA A 479 3.28 10.44 -6.54
CA ALA A 479 3.38 10.93 -7.92
C ALA A 479 4.72 11.63 -8.21
N TYR A 480 5.21 12.43 -7.26
CA TYR A 480 6.50 13.12 -7.40
C TYR A 480 7.65 12.11 -7.42
N VAL A 481 7.63 11.13 -6.51
CA VAL A 481 8.64 10.07 -6.45
C VAL A 481 8.59 9.23 -7.72
N ALA A 482 7.42 8.77 -8.16
CA ALA A 482 7.25 8.01 -9.39
C ALA A 482 7.82 8.75 -10.62
N ALA A 483 7.65 10.06 -10.70
CA ALA A 483 8.21 10.88 -11.77
C ALA A 483 9.75 10.91 -11.72
N LYS A 484 10.37 11.07 -10.54
CA LYS A 484 11.84 10.97 -10.40
C LYS A 484 12.36 9.57 -10.79
N LEU A 485 11.67 8.51 -10.36
CA LEU A 485 12.01 7.13 -10.70
C LEU A 485 11.91 6.86 -12.21
N SER A 486 10.93 7.49 -12.88
CA SER A 486 10.78 7.39 -14.33
C SER A 486 11.97 7.94 -15.13
N LEU A 487 12.78 8.79 -14.50
CA LEU A 487 14.02 9.35 -15.06
C LEU A 487 15.26 8.49 -14.74
N GLY A 488 15.11 7.40 -13.98
CA GLY A 488 16.21 6.54 -13.56
C GLY A 488 16.94 7.01 -12.30
N ILE A 489 16.37 7.95 -11.53
CA ILE A 489 16.90 8.35 -10.22
C ILE A 489 16.61 7.23 -9.22
N LYS A 490 17.60 6.84 -8.40
CA LYS A 490 17.43 5.80 -7.37
C LYS A 490 16.50 6.28 -6.28
N LEU A 491 15.73 5.36 -5.69
CA LEU A 491 14.85 5.70 -4.57
C LEU A 491 15.62 6.25 -3.36
N ILE A 492 16.84 5.72 -3.13
CA ILE A 492 17.72 6.19 -2.05
C ILE A 492 18.21 7.64 -2.25
N ASP A 493 18.31 8.11 -3.50
CA ASP A 493 18.84 9.44 -3.83
C ASP A 493 17.74 10.53 -3.78
N ILE A 494 16.47 10.12 -3.71
CA ILE A 494 15.34 11.04 -3.56
C ILE A 494 15.20 11.38 -2.08
N LYS A 495 15.17 12.67 -1.75
CA LYS A 495 14.97 13.13 -0.37
C LYS A 495 13.49 13.04 0.04
N ASN A 496 13.25 12.65 1.29
CA ASN A 496 11.95 12.83 1.91
C ASN A 496 11.73 14.33 2.19
N SER A 497 10.79 14.95 1.48
CA SER A 497 10.51 16.38 1.62
C SER A 497 9.88 16.77 2.97
N VAL A 498 9.33 15.80 3.71
CA VAL A 498 8.68 16.05 5.01
C VAL A 498 9.70 16.14 6.14
N THR A 499 10.65 15.21 6.20
CA THR A 499 11.72 15.21 7.22
C THR A 499 12.92 16.06 6.81
N GLY A 500 13.19 16.20 5.50
CA GLY A 500 14.31 16.96 4.94
C GLY A 500 15.70 16.32 5.10
N ILE A 501 15.83 15.32 5.98
CA ILE A 501 17.10 14.67 6.32
C ILE A 501 17.15 13.19 5.97
N THR A 502 16.00 12.55 5.70
CA THR A 502 15.94 11.13 5.31
C THR A 502 15.74 10.95 3.81
N THR A 503 15.92 9.72 3.34
CA THR A 503 15.60 9.30 1.97
C THR A 503 14.10 9.02 1.79
N ALA A 504 13.62 8.97 0.55
CA ALA A 504 12.31 8.47 0.15
C ALA A 504 12.26 6.93 0.11
N CYS A 505 13.39 6.23 0.28
CA CYS A 505 13.43 4.78 0.39
C CYS A 505 13.06 4.32 1.81
N PHE A 506 11.78 4.43 2.19
CA PHE A 506 11.25 3.95 3.47
C PHE A 506 9.75 3.69 3.39
N GLU A 507 9.23 2.86 4.30
CA GLU A 507 7.78 2.66 4.46
C GLU A 507 7.24 3.60 5.57
N PRO A 508 6.34 4.54 5.26
CA PRO A 508 5.76 5.45 6.26
C PRO A 508 5.18 4.75 7.48
N SER A 509 5.35 5.38 8.65
CA SER A 509 4.70 4.98 9.91
C SER A 509 3.67 6.02 10.31
N LEU A 510 2.47 5.58 10.63
CA LEU A 510 1.33 6.44 10.97
C LEU A 510 0.97 6.26 12.45
N ASP A 511 1.05 7.33 13.24
CA ASP A 511 0.61 7.36 14.65
C ASP A 511 -0.84 7.87 14.81
N TYR A 512 -1.58 7.80 13.70
CA TYR A 512 -2.97 8.15 13.51
C TYR A 512 -3.65 7.17 12.54
N CYS A 513 -4.96 7.25 12.47
CA CYS A 513 -5.82 6.50 11.57
C CYS A 513 -6.49 7.48 10.59
N VAL A 514 -6.54 7.07 9.32
CA VAL A 514 -7.21 7.78 8.23
C VAL A 514 -8.44 7.00 7.81
N VAL A 515 -9.56 7.69 7.61
CA VAL A 515 -10.78 7.09 7.05
C VAL A 515 -11.19 7.89 5.82
N LYS A 516 -11.33 7.19 4.69
CA LYS A 516 -11.94 7.71 3.48
C LYS A 516 -13.39 7.23 3.39
N ILE A 517 -14.30 8.14 3.04
CA ILE A 517 -15.70 7.82 2.73
C ILE A 517 -16.05 8.43 1.36
N PRO A 518 -16.65 7.66 0.43
CA PRO A 518 -17.13 8.21 -0.83
C PRO A 518 -18.28 9.20 -0.63
N ARG A 519 -18.43 10.14 -1.56
CA ARG A 519 -19.57 11.04 -1.68
C ARG A 519 -20.45 10.59 -2.83
N TRP A 520 -21.73 10.42 -2.55
CA TRP A 520 -22.75 10.10 -3.55
C TRP A 520 -23.73 11.26 -3.75
N ASP A 521 -24.31 11.31 -4.95
CA ASP A 521 -25.34 12.29 -5.31
C ASP A 521 -26.56 11.61 -5.98
N LEU A 522 -26.84 10.37 -5.56
CA LEU A 522 -27.85 9.50 -6.17
C LEU A 522 -29.28 10.02 -6.01
N SER A 523 -29.53 10.90 -5.04
CA SER A 523 -30.85 11.52 -4.84
C SER A 523 -31.29 12.38 -6.02
N LYS A 524 -30.36 12.91 -6.81
CA LYS A 524 -30.65 13.69 -8.02
C LYS A 524 -31.17 12.83 -9.18
N PHE A 525 -30.98 11.51 -9.12
CA PHE A 525 -31.29 10.60 -10.22
C PHE A 525 -32.38 9.59 -9.83
N ILE A 526 -33.65 9.97 -10.01
CA ILE A 526 -34.83 9.20 -9.57
C ILE A 526 -34.86 7.75 -10.11
N ARG A 527 -34.34 7.54 -11.33
CA ARG A 527 -34.34 6.23 -12.00
C ARG A 527 -33.07 5.41 -11.79
N VAL A 528 -32.10 5.91 -11.01
CA VAL A 528 -30.84 5.20 -10.75
C VAL A 528 -30.95 4.42 -9.45
N SER A 529 -30.51 3.16 -9.48
CA SER A 529 -30.46 2.32 -8.28
C SER A 529 -29.48 2.90 -7.25
N LYS A 530 -29.94 2.93 -6.00
CA LYS A 530 -29.14 3.33 -4.82
C LYS A 530 -28.19 2.24 -4.34
N ASN A 531 -28.31 1.02 -4.87
CA ASN A 531 -27.42 -0.06 -4.54
C ASN A 531 -26.02 0.26 -5.06
N ILE A 532 -25.02 0.09 -4.21
CA ILE A 532 -23.61 0.18 -4.56
C ILE A 532 -23.05 -1.23 -4.74
N GLY A 533 -21.92 -1.36 -5.44
CA GLY A 533 -21.34 -2.64 -5.77
C GLY A 533 -20.03 -2.47 -6.51
N SER A 534 -19.70 -3.39 -7.42
CA SER A 534 -18.44 -3.37 -8.17
C SER A 534 -18.31 -2.23 -9.20
N SER A 535 -19.38 -1.51 -9.49
CA SER A 535 -19.35 -0.36 -10.41
C SER A 535 -19.49 0.95 -9.64
N MET A 536 -18.55 1.86 -9.88
CA MET A 536 -18.50 3.16 -9.24
C MET A 536 -19.67 4.08 -9.64
N LYS A 537 -20.21 4.79 -8.64
CA LYS A 537 -21.26 5.81 -8.76
C LYS A 537 -21.01 7.06 -7.92
N SER A 538 -20.05 7.00 -7.00
CA SER A 538 -19.59 8.13 -6.21
C SER A 538 -19.05 9.24 -7.11
N VAL A 539 -19.29 10.49 -6.70
CA VAL A 539 -18.90 11.71 -7.44
C VAL A 539 -17.70 12.39 -6.80
N GLY A 540 -17.22 11.87 -5.68
CA GLY A 540 -16.10 12.38 -4.92
C GLY A 540 -15.85 11.54 -3.68
N GLU A 541 -14.99 12.02 -2.81
CA GLU A 541 -14.61 11.36 -1.57
C GLU A 541 -14.10 12.38 -0.55
N VAL A 542 -14.09 11.99 0.71
CA VAL A 542 -13.51 12.76 1.80
C VAL A 542 -12.52 11.90 2.55
N MET A 543 -11.54 12.54 3.18
CA MET A 543 -10.55 11.88 4.02
C MET A 543 -10.48 12.61 5.37
N ALA A 544 -10.69 11.88 6.46
CA ALA A 544 -10.52 12.39 7.82
C ALA A 544 -9.33 11.74 8.51
N ILE A 545 -8.76 12.45 9.49
CA ILE A 545 -7.64 11.98 10.30
C ILE A 545 -8.00 12.13 11.79
N GLY A 546 -7.60 11.12 12.58
CA GLY A 546 -7.80 11.07 14.03
C GLY A 546 -6.96 9.95 14.64
N ARG A 547 -6.87 9.89 15.97
CA ARG A 547 -6.05 8.88 16.68
C ARG A 547 -6.87 7.72 17.23
N LYS A 548 -8.18 7.73 16.98
CA LYS A 548 -9.11 6.62 17.23
C LYS A 548 -9.99 6.45 16.00
N PHE A 549 -10.32 5.21 15.65
CA PHE A 549 -11.23 4.95 14.55
C PHE A 549 -12.55 5.69 14.73
N GLU A 550 -13.11 5.70 15.95
CA GLU A 550 -14.37 6.39 16.26
C GLU A 550 -14.28 7.89 15.93
N GLU A 551 -13.16 8.53 16.32
CA GLU A 551 -12.91 9.94 16.05
C GLU A 551 -12.90 10.21 14.53
N THR A 552 -12.08 9.43 13.82
CA THR A 552 -11.83 9.60 12.40
C THR A 552 -13.08 9.32 11.58
N PHE A 553 -13.80 8.24 11.90
CA PHE A 553 -15.01 7.82 11.21
C PHE A 553 -16.13 8.85 11.33
N GLN A 554 -16.38 9.39 12.54
CA GLN A 554 -17.40 10.42 12.70
C GLN A 554 -17.03 11.74 12.01
N LYS A 555 -15.74 12.11 11.98
CA LYS A 555 -15.27 13.26 11.19
C LYS A 555 -15.53 13.05 9.69
N ALA A 556 -15.19 11.89 9.16
CA ALA A 556 -15.38 11.58 7.75
C ALA A 556 -16.87 11.66 7.36
N LEU A 557 -17.77 11.09 8.17
CA LEU A 557 -19.22 11.16 7.91
C LEU A 557 -19.74 12.60 7.82
N ARG A 558 -19.25 13.51 8.69
CA ARG A 558 -19.59 14.94 8.63
C ARG A 558 -19.02 15.65 7.41
N MET A 559 -17.86 15.23 6.92
CA MET A 559 -17.25 15.82 5.72
C MET A 559 -18.02 15.45 4.45
N VAL A 560 -18.64 14.26 4.41
CA VAL A 560 -19.44 13.81 3.25
C VAL A 560 -20.67 14.67 3.05
N ASP A 561 -21.37 15.04 4.12
CA ASP A 561 -22.66 15.72 4.04
C ASP A 561 -22.86 16.66 5.22
N GLU A 562 -23.11 17.94 4.96
CA GLU A 562 -23.32 18.96 6.00
C GLU A 562 -24.55 18.68 6.88
N THR A 563 -25.52 17.89 6.39
CA THR A 563 -26.70 17.53 7.18
C THR A 563 -26.45 16.37 8.14
N VAL A 564 -25.32 15.67 8.01
CA VAL A 564 -24.96 14.52 8.85
C VAL A 564 -24.10 15.00 10.01
N LEU A 565 -24.50 14.69 11.25
CA LEU A 565 -23.79 15.13 12.46
C LEU A 565 -22.66 14.16 12.92
N GLY A 566 -22.65 12.95 12.36
CA GLY A 566 -21.74 11.86 12.73
C GLY A 566 -22.37 10.51 12.39
N PHE A 567 -22.01 9.47 13.16
CA PHE A 567 -22.64 8.15 13.03
C PHE A 567 -23.99 8.15 13.77
N ASP A 568 -25.04 8.49 13.04
CA ASP A 568 -26.36 8.82 13.60
C ASP A 568 -27.39 7.70 13.33
N PRO A 569 -27.97 7.07 14.37
CA PRO A 569 -28.95 6.01 14.23
C PRO A 569 -30.35 6.48 13.84
N TYR A 570 -30.62 7.79 13.80
CA TYR A 570 -31.96 8.35 13.56
C TYR A 570 -32.19 8.76 12.09
N ILE A 571 -31.16 8.67 11.24
CA ILE A 571 -31.26 9.04 9.81
C ILE A 571 -32.00 7.98 8.98
N LYS A 572 -31.92 6.71 9.39
CA LYS A 572 -32.56 5.58 8.71
C LYS A 572 -33.17 4.63 9.72
N ASP A 573 -34.26 3.98 9.33
CA ASP A 573 -34.79 2.83 10.06
C ASP A 573 -33.98 1.57 9.77
N VAL A 574 -34.08 0.59 10.67
CA VAL A 574 -33.49 -0.74 10.47
C VAL A 574 -34.15 -1.43 9.29
N LYS A 575 -33.36 -1.76 8.27
CA LYS A 575 -33.78 -2.50 7.08
C LYS A 575 -32.73 -3.55 6.73
N GLU A 576 -32.99 -4.81 7.10
CA GLU A 576 -32.04 -5.90 6.88
C GLU A 576 -31.63 -6.06 5.40
N ASN A 577 -32.56 -5.80 4.47
CA ASN A 577 -32.24 -5.83 3.04
C ASN A 577 -31.14 -4.83 2.66
N GLU A 578 -31.10 -3.64 3.26
CA GLU A 578 -30.03 -2.64 3.01
C GLU A 578 -28.72 -2.98 3.77
N LEU A 579 -28.79 -3.83 4.81
CA LEU A 579 -27.60 -4.38 5.45
C LEU A 579 -26.94 -5.46 4.57
N ILE A 580 -27.75 -6.28 3.89
CA ILE A 580 -27.29 -7.37 3.00
C ILE A 580 -26.90 -6.83 1.61
N GLN A 581 -27.72 -5.94 1.04
CA GLN A 581 -27.50 -5.28 -0.24
C GLN A 581 -27.05 -3.84 0.01
N PRO A 582 -25.74 -3.55 -0.14
CA PRO A 582 -25.19 -2.26 0.26
C PRO A 582 -25.78 -1.11 -0.56
N THR A 583 -26.04 0.01 0.11
CA THR A 583 -26.52 1.27 -0.46
C THR A 583 -25.64 2.43 -0.02
N ASP A 584 -25.79 3.60 -0.64
CA ASP A 584 -25.11 4.85 -0.26
C ASP A 584 -25.42 5.32 1.19
N LYS A 585 -26.42 4.72 1.85
CA LYS A 585 -26.83 5.03 3.23
C LYS A 585 -26.75 3.84 4.19
N ARG A 586 -26.14 2.72 3.77
CA ARG A 586 -25.98 1.49 4.57
C ARG A 586 -25.42 1.76 5.96
N THR A 587 -24.44 2.66 6.07
CA THR A 587 -23.81 3.03 7.34
C THR A 587 -24.81 3.50 8.39
N PHE A 588 -25.84 4.27 8.01
CA PHE A 588 -26.86 4.73 8.94
C PHE A 588 -27.87 3.64 9.31
N VAL A 589 -28.09 2.67 8.42
CA VAL A 589 -28.88 1.46 8.73
C VAL A 589 -28.14 0.59 9.77
N VAL A 590 -26.80 0.51 9.68
CA VAL A 590 -25.96 -0.15 10.70
C VAL A 590 -26.07 0.57 12.04
N ALA A 591 -26.01 1.92 12.05
CA ALA A 591 -26.19 2.72 13.26
C ALA A 591 -27.55 2.43 13.93
N ALA A 592 -28.63 2.45 13.15
CA ALA A 592 -29.98 2.15 13.61
C ALA A 592 -30.08 0.72 14.18
N ALA A 593 -29.48 -0.26 13.51
CA ALA A 593 -29.51 -1.66 13.95
C ALA A 593 -28.77 -1.86 15.28
N LEU A 594 -27.62 -1.19 15.46
CA LEU A 594 -26.89 -1.16 16.73
C LEU A 594 -27.73 -0.50 17.84
N LYS A 595 -28.42 0.61 17.53
CA LYS A 595 -29.34 1.28 18.48
C LYS A 595 -30.52 0.38 18.86
N SER A 596 -30.99 -0.46 17.94
CA SER A 596 -31.99 -1.51 18.18
C SER A 596 -31.40 -2.80 18.78
N ASN A 597 -30.20 -2.76 19.37
CA ASN A 597 -29.54 -3.88 20.07
C ASN A 597 -29.26 -5.12 19.21
N TYR A 598 -29.04 -4.97 17.91
CA TYR A 598 -28.54 -6.09 17.10
C TYR A 598 -27.16 -6.53 17.59
N SER A 599 -26.93 -7.85 17.65
CA SER A 599 -25.63 -8.38 18.04
C SER A 599 -24.59 -8.12 16.93
N ILE A 600 -23.32 -7.97 17.33
CA ILE A 600 -22.21 -7.83 16.39
C ILE A 600 -22.13 -9.03 15.43
N LYS A 601 -22.37 -10.24 15.94
CA LYS A 601 -22.43 -11.46 15.14
C LYS A 601 -23.50 -11.36 14.04
N LYS A 602 -24.73 -10.96 14.39
CA LYS A 602 -25.82 -10.78 13.41
C LYS A 602 -25.45 -9.73 12.36
N LEU A 603 -24.87 -8.60 12.77
CA LEU A 603 -24.45 -7.56 11.85
C LEU A 603 -23.31 -8.01 10.93
N ASN A 604 -22.33 -8.74 11.44
CA ASN A 604 -21.26 -9.33 10.64
C ASN A 604 -21.84 -10.34 9.63
N GLU A 605 -22.79 -11.19 10.03
CA GLU A 605 -23.42 -12.16 9.11
C GLU A 605 -24.16 -11.48 7.96
N LEU A 606 -24.91 -10.41 8.27
CA LEU A 606 -25.68 -9.64 7.29
C LEU A 606 -24.78 -8.80 6.38
N THR A 607 -23.78 -8.14 6.95
CA THR A 607 -23.01 -7.11 6.24
C THR A 607 -21.68 -7.60 5.67
N LYS A 608 -21.11 -8.65 6.27
CA LYS A 608 -19.73 -9.12 6.14
C LYS A 608 -18.65 -8.08 6.52
N ILE A 609 -19.03 -6.96 7.15
CA ILE A 609 -18.09 -6.01 7.74
C ILE A 609 -17.41 -6.67 8.94
N ASP A 610 -16.09 -6.52 9.07
CA ASP A 610 -15.32 -7.13 10.15
C ASP A 610 -15.87 -6.72 11.54
N SER A 611 -15.89 -7.68 12.46
CA SER A 611 -16.43 -7.49 13.81
C SER A 611 -15.68 -6.40 14.59
N TRP A 612 -14.40 -6.15 14.30
CA TRP A 612 -13.66 -5.05 14.91
C TRP A 612 -14.29 -3.70 14.60
N PHE A 613 -14.56 -3.40 13.32
CA PHE A 613 -15.20 -2.14 12.92
C PHE A 613 -16.61 -2.01 13.51
N LEU A 614 -17.39 -3.09 13.51
CA LEU A 614 -18.72 -3.10 14.12
C LEU A 614 -18.68 -2.84 15.63
N ASN A 615 -17.68 -3.36 16.34
CA ASN A 615 -17.48 -3.05 17.76
C ASN A 615 -17.10 -1.57 17.97
N LYS A 616 -16.28 -0.99 17.10
CA LYS A 616 -15.98 0.46 17.16
C LYS A 616 -17.20 1.32 16.87
N MET A 617 -18.04 0.93 15.92
CA MET A 617 -19.33 1.58 15.68
C MET A 617 -20.27 1.45 16.88
N LYS A 618 -20.29 0.28 17.53
CA LYS A 618 -21.07 0.06 18.76
C LYS A 618 -20.59 0.97 19.89
N ASN A 619 -19.28 1.19 20.05
CA ASN A 619 -18.75 2.14 21.05
C ASN A 619 -19.33 3.54 20.89
N ILE A 620 -19.55 3.99 19.65
CA ILE A 620 -20.17 5.28 19.36
C ILE A 620 -21.64 5.28 19.81
N ILE A 621 -22.41 4.25 19.45
CA ILE A 621 -23.83 4.14 19.81
C ILE A 621 -24.03 3.98 21.32
N ASP A 622 -23.17 3.21 21.99
CA ASP A 622 -23.20 3.05 23.45
C ASP A 622 -22.93 4.39 24.16
N LEU A 623 -21.98 5.18 23.65
CA LEU A 623 -21.70 6.51 24.20
C LEU A 623 -22.85 7.48 23.91
N LEU A 624 -23.48 7.41 22.73
CA LEU A 624 -24.67 8.19 22.42
C LEU A 624 -25.82 7.85 23.39
N ASN A 625 -26.09 6.57 23.66
CA ASN A 625 -27.09 6.13 24.64
C ASN A 625 -26.79 6.71 26.03
N LEU A 626 -25.53 6.70 26.44
CA LEU A 626 -25.11 7.26 27.72
C LEU A 626 -25.33 8.78 27.79
N LEU A 627 -24.99 9.51 26.71
CA LEU A 627 -25.24 10.97 26.63
C LEU A 627 -26.74 11.29 26.74
N GLU A 628 -27.57 10.56 26.01
CA GLU A 628 -29.03 10.75 26.02
C GLU A 628 -29.65 10.45 27.39
N LEU A 629 -29.19 9.40 28.05
CA LEU A 629 -29.65 9.03 29.39
C LEU A 629 -29.19 10.04 30.46
N HIS A 630 -27.94 10.50 30.34
CA HIS A 630 -27.35 11.44 31.30
C HIS A 630 -28.01 12.83 31.22
N GLY A 631 -28.26 13.33 30.01
CA GLY A 631 -28.75 14.69 29.81
C GLY A 631 -27.75 15.77 30.25
N ASN A 632 -28.27 16.98 30.45
CA ASN A 632 -27.51 18.18 30.83
C ASN A 632 -27.57 18.39 32.36
N PRO A 633 -26.46 18.72 33.07
CA PRO A 633 -25.09 19.01 32.60
C PRO A 633 -24.19 17.78 32.49
N LEU A 634 -23.27 17.79 31.52
CA LEU A 634 -22.28 16.72 31.35
C LEU A 634 -21.13 16.81 32.37
N THR A 635 -20.60 15.67 32.79
CA THR A 635 -19.33 15.61 33.53
C THR A 635 -18.14 15.86 32.60
N TYR A 636 -17.01 16.32 33.17
CA TYR A 636 -15.75 16.48 32.44
C TYR A 636 -15.35 15.22 31.67
N GLU A 637 -15.40 14.06 32.34
CA GLU A 637 -15.00 12.77 31.77
C GLU A 637 -15.88 12.37 30.57
N LEU A 638 -17.19 12.55 30.70
CA LEU A 638 -18.14 12.19 29.66
C LEU A 638 -17.99 13.11 28.44
N LEU A 639 -17.82 14.41 28.66
CA LEU A 639 -17.55 15.38 27.60
C LEU A 639 -16.22 15.09 26.89
N LEU A 640 -15.14 14.85 27.65
CA LEU A 640 -13.83 14.51 27.08
C LEU A 640 -13.90 13.24 26.24
N LYS A 641 -14.55 12.18 26.76
CA LYS A 641 -14.72 10.91 26.04
C LYS A 641 -15.53 11.09 24.76
N ALA A 642 -16.60 11.87 24.78
CA ALA A 642 -17.38 12.20 23.59
C ALA A 642 -16.52 12.88 22.51
N LYS A 643 -15.69 13.86 22.90
CA LYS A 643 -14.77 14.52 21.95
C LYS A 643 -13.71 13.54 21.41
N GLN A 644 -13.14 12.69 22.25
CA GLN A 644 -12.17 11.67 21.82
C GLN A 644 -12.78 10.61 20.90
N TYR A 645 -14.10 10.38 20.93
CA TYR A 645 -14.81 9.51 20.00
C TYR A 645 -15.32 10.27 18.76
N GLY A 646 -15.00 11.56 18.63
CA GLY A 646 -15.33 12.36 17.44
C GLY A 646 -16.73 12.96 17.44
N PHE A 647 -17.45 12.98 18.56
CA PHE A 647 -18.74 13.67 18.63
C PHE A 647 -18.56 15.18 18.41
N SER A 648 -19.37 15.76 17.53
CA SER A 648 -19.42 17.21 17.35
C SER A 648 -20.15 17.88 18.52
N ASP A 649 -19.89 19.17 18.77
CA ASP A 649 -20.59 19.91 19.83
C ASP A 649 -22.12 19.91 19.55
N ARG A 650 -22.50 20.00 18.27
CA ARG A 650 -23.89 19.87 17.80
C ARG A 650 -24.50 18.49 18.08
N GLN A 651 -23.79 17.40 17.81
CA GLN A 651 -24.29 16.04 18.07
C GLN A 651 -24.50 15.79 19.57
N ILE A 652 -23.58 16.28 20.40
CA ILE A 652 -23.72 16.23 21.87
C ILE A 652 -24.95 17.03 22.30
N ALA A 653 -25.10 18.26 21.79
CA ALA A 653 -26.22 19.14 22.13
C ALA A 653 -27.57 18.50 21.84
N VAL A 654 -27.72 17.84 20.68
CA VAL A 654 -28.94 17.08 20.34
C VAL A 654 -29.18 15.96 21.34
N ALA A 655 -28.16 15.15 21.66
CA ALA A 655 -28.28 14.03 22.58
C ALA A 655 -28.72 14.46 23.99
N ILE A 656 -28.17 15.56 24.51
CA ILE A 656 -28.45 16.03 25.88
C ILE A 656 -29.58 17.07 25.97
N LYS A 657 -30.29 17.34 24.86
CA LYS A 657 -31.34 18.37 24.75
C LYS A 657 -30.86 19.78 25.16
N SER A 658 -29.70 20.18 24.64
CA SER A 658 -29.07 21.50 24.84
C SER A 658 -28.83 22.21 23.50
N THR A 659 -28.13 23.35 23.53
CA THR A 659 -27.69 24.06 22.33
C THR A 659 -26.21 23.81 22.06
N GLU A 660 -25.81 23.89 20.78
CA GLU A 660 -24.40 23.73 20.38
C GLU A 660 -23.49 24.75 21.09
N LEU A 661 -23.96 25.99 21.24
CA LEU A 661 -23.20 27.05 21.91
C LEU A 661 -22.98 26.73 23.40
N ALA A 662 -23.99 26.21 24.10
CA ALA A 662 -23.87 25.82 25.50
C ALA A 662 -22.87 24.67 25.69
N VAL A 663 -22.90 23.65 24.82
CA VAL A 663 -21.91 22.55 24.85
C VAL A 663 -20.51 23.07 24.55
N ARG A 664 -20.37 23.98 23.59
CA ARG A 664 -19.08 24.60 23.26
C ARG A 664 -18.54 25.40 24.44
N GLN A 665 -19.36 26.22 25.09
CA GLN A 665 -18.98 27.00 26.27
C GLN A 665 -18.54 26.07 27.40
N GLN A 666 -19.35 25.04 27.72
CA GLN A 666 -18.99 24.05 28.73
C GLN A 666 -17.65 23.37 28.41
N ARG A 667 -17.41 23.04 27.14
CA ARG A 667 -16.15 22.44 26.67
C ARG A 667 -14.96 23.39 26.88
N GLU A 668 -15.12 24.68 26.59
CA GLU A 668 -14.09 25.71 26.77
C GLU A 668 -13.80 25.99 28.25
N GLU A 669 -14.84 26.07 29.10
CA GLU A 669 -14.72 26.22 30.56
C GLU A 669 -14.00 25.03 31.21
N ASN A 670 -14.19 23.82 30.66
CA ASN A 670 -13.48 22.61 31.08
C ASN A 670 -12.10 22.44 30.44
N HIS A 671 -11.62 23.41 29.65
CA HIS A 671 -10.36 23.34 28.92
C HIS A 671 -10.21 22.13 27.98
N ILE A 672 -11.31 21.57 27.48
CA ILE A 672 -11.31 20.44 26.55
C ILE A 672 -11.19 20.99 25.12
N THR A 673 -9.97 21.07 24.60
CA THR A 673 -9.69 21.61 23.26
C THR A 673 -8.99 20.58 22.37
N PRO A 674 -9.14 20.65 21.04
CA PRO A 674 -8.37 19.80 20.14
C PRO A 674 -6.90 20.19 20.14
N PHE A 675 -6.03 19.24 19.81
CA PHE A 675 -4.62 19.49 19.56
C PHE A 675 -4.32 19.53 18.06
N ILE A 676 -3.39 20.38 17.65
CA ILE A 676 -2.81 20.34 16.30
C ILE A 676 -1.66 19.33 16.31
N LYS A 677 -1.67 18.42 15.33
CA LYS A 677 -0.65 17.39 15.14
C LYS A 677 -0.13 17.44 13.71
N GLN A 678 1.12 17.03 13.52
CA GLN A 678 1.77 16.99 12.22
C GLN A 678 1.67 15.59 11.62
N ILE A 679 1.62 15.54 10.29
CA ILE A 679 1.87 14.32 9.52
C ILE A 679 3.34 14.38 9.10
N ASP A 680 4.17 13.57 9.74
CA ASP A 680 5.63 13.62 9.57
C ASP A 680 6.21 12.43 8.78
N THR A 681 5.35 11.50 8.33
CA THR A 681 5.66 10.22 7.66
C THR A 681 6.34 9.16 8.53
N VAL A 682 6.76 9.48 9.76
CA VAL A 682 7.66 8.65 10.58
C VAL A 682 7.24 8.49 12.04
N ALA A 683 6.03 8.93 12.41
CA ALA A 683 5.45 8.77 13.75
C ALA A 683 6.33 9.37 14.88
N GLY A 684 6.87 10.57 14.67
CA GLY A 684 7.69 11.31 15.63
C GLY A 684 9.13 10.83 15.76
N LYS A 685 9.63 10.02 14.80
CA LYS A 685 11.01 9.50 14.82
C LYS A 685 12.08 10.57 14.54
N TYR A 686 11.80 11.54 13.66
CA TYR A 686 12.76 12.56 13.20
C TYR A 686 12.30 13.98 13.48
#